data_AF-A0AAE9JIB1-F1
#
_entry.id   AF-A0AAE9JIB1-F1
#
_cell.length_a   1.000
_cell.length_b   1.000
_cell.length_c   1.000
_cell.angle_alpha   90.00
_cell.angle_beta   90.00
_cell.angle_gamma   90.00
#
_symmetry.space_group_name_H-M   'P 1'
#
loop_
_entity.id
_entity.type
_entity.pdbx_description
1 polymer ?
#
loop_
_entity_poly.entity_id
_entity_poly.type
_entity_poly.pdbx_seq_one_letter_code
_entity_poly.pdbx_strand_id
1 'polypeptide(L)'
;MRKLIFRCLLLMILIRNVDSVPISASWKFNATYSMENSNAPTNFQILRPPNPTALQFRNRFQRNAPPISKFQQLIDRVSILSRISNGIALQSGLMDGSIRIEDAVGELLNFGSIQVKDVANFSLKSVSSATQKLKEMPTSLDSSDEELENVALLYDQTRVDSEECKGVLDLPGKTEYLNAIKTFDTDFKNVSFEELHSALNDIILSLTNIEKLDLSLKRSDYDLSTIYFTKFIGLPRQLKTVEIKFSDVISAMDMKKFNKLKESEKIFKPVELMLNLIMRRREIEKFQSTPNYKIAKKNFEQVFEFGTILDSSKNDVAFLKSLISSRTQKNILHYTDGYPGGVSDMKKLTDDVQDSSLKQLTGSSVSLEKLGNGLKPLFKIIDQTSVIDEKLASTSSNHVMNDLKHFNDISEMVVNVSQNSVESAETFKNYVTCHNLALTRVIYSEIEKIIKSAKMIEKMTTGIIEVFGNFNIEKLKTDHENFITKLGFKDIEDSKTSEKEMKDVLGKLKKSEVSDLLSKMSQIKYSITVNITALLEHVTVVKEKGSTVNQFEGLEGETKFHECLRKLADESEILAHVVGVTQKLRKVNTTKIHEVETIARTVASVSQDLMSIGKIPENMKKNVQPATTELNAMSDALETSRNISKSLNTFKNFNELKGMSASVDELDTVEKSVADGMKAIQNAALKTQMQAQWGNHTVFVDDLNSTIHLLKDNEKSLNLESLKTFEAHGNTIKATLQSVDLPEMKLAGKLKALDTLIPSTKNSKPVVDPNLGPSKPPHIIYASDRNSEDKEEDLGLILGITGGSFIILGAIAAGTFQLYKYYKSRMSLKGMKKWIRAQKFETHSSAYRCHEAYMRCMVIPSESFTNDKKAASFSYLPENKHRTNNRWCNPETALKHLKKDGKIMSIHANLIKSANGKQWIATQAPLDENEKKGWADTKEDFWHMVVHEGVEDIVMVCNFVEKGELSVYLCFRMSGENKSAVYIPREVNEVLECGRYKLKTLSCEKFNDCAKVELRRIEVKDTKSIFKKTIVNHYHYTGWPDQKCPEEGEFLSTYKIMSEVEKSKKPTVVHCSSGIGRTMAFIGTHVIAENVKRDHEVTMGDELTKLRNRRWHSIQTIRQSYWLQMSVCYKLNKDHKLKMKEEFAEMFKMFYEVAFKEMVTPELAAERKKMREEKAIAEAEGRKFDTTQKPDSDIGKVILY
;
A
#
# COMPACT_ATOMS: atom_id res chain seq x y z
N MET A 1 16.38 6.23 -8.75
CA MET A 1 17.48 5.73 -9.59
C MET A 1 17.39 6.15 -11.07
N ARG A 2 16.53 5.59 -11.95
CA ARG A 2 16.46 6.00 -13.39
C ARG A 2 16.28 7.51 -13.59
N LYS A 3 15.36 8.12 -12.85
CA LYS A 3 15.14 9.58 -12.84
C LYS A 3 16.36 10.37 -12.35
N LEU A 4 17.18 9.79 -11.47
CA LEU A 4 18.35 10.43 -10.85
C LEU A 4 19.55 10.42 -11.80
N ILE A 5 19.85 9.26 -12.39
CA ILE A 5 20.85 9.12 -13.46
C ILE A 5 20.48 10.03 -14.63
N PHE A 6 19.21 10.04 -15.04
CA PHE A 6 18.72 10.91 -16.09
C PHE A 6 18.88 12.41 -15.73
N ARG A 7 18.61 12.80 -14.48
CA ARG A 7 18.76 14.19 -14.03
C ARG A 7 20.23 14.64 -13.94
N CYS A 8 21.11 13.84 -13.34
CA CYS A 8 22.55 14.15 -13.27
C CYS A 8 23.13 14.28 -14.68
N LEU A 9 22.76 13.37 -15.58
CA LEU A 9 23.20 13.43 -16.96
C LEU A 9 22.59 14.60 -17.73
N LEU A 10 21.29 14.89 -17.59
CA LEU A 10 20.71 16.04 -18.26
C LEU A 10 21.47 17.31 -17.88
N LEU A 11 21.83 17.47 -16.60
CA LEU A 11 22.71 18.56 -16.15
C LEU A 11 24.09 18.50 -16.81
N MET A 12 24.77 17.35 -16.82
CA MET A 12 26.10 17.21 -17.46
C MET A 12 26.07 17.46 -18.98
N ILE A 13 25.04 17.02 -19.70
CA ILE A 13 24.85 17.28 -21.13
C ILE A 13 24.63 18.77 -21.37
N LEU A 14 23.76 19.39 -20.56
CA LEU A 14 23.52 20.83 -20.62
C LEU A 14 24.77 21.63 -20.29
N ILE A 15 25.70 21.09 -19.50
CA ILE A 15 26.98 21.72 -19.21
C ILE A 15 28.01 21.48 -20.34
N ARG A 16 28.10 20.26 -20.90
CA ARG A 16 29.05 19.88 -21.96
C ARG A 16 28.73 20.42 -23.36
N ASN A 17 27.45 20.60 -23.70
CA ASN A 17 27.05 21.18 -25.00
C ASN A 17 27.44 22.66 -25.19
N VAL A 18 28.32 23.19 -24.32
CA VAL A 18 28.75 24.59 -24.25
C VAL A 18 30.21 24.75 -24.70
N ASP A 19 30.93 23.66 -24.96
CA ASP A 19 32.36 23.62 -25.37
C ASP A 19 32.68 24.38 -26.68
N SER A 20 31.69 24.93 -27.38
CA SER A 20 31.86 25.71 -28.62
C SER A 20 31.70 27.22 -28.46
N VAL A 21 31.45 27.75 -27.25
CA VAL A 21 31.30 29.19 -27.04
C VAL A 21 32.66 29.82 -26.73
N PRO A 22 33.11 30.87 -27.45
CA PRO A 22 34.34 31.58 -27.10
C PRO A 22 34.14 32.26 -25.75
N ILE A 23 34.66 31.63 -24.69
CA ILE A 23 34.69 32.15 -23.32
C ILE A 23 35.54 33.44 -23.25
N SER A 24 36.15 33.89 -24.35
CA SER A 24 37.15 34.95 -24.44
C SER A 24 36.70 36.27 -25.09
N ALA A 25 35.53 36.35 -25.74
CA ALA A 25 35.11 37.60 -26.41
C ALA A 25 33.99 38.33 -25.63
N SER A 26 34.43 39.31 -24.85
CA SER A 26 33.65 40.44 -24.29
C SER A 26 32.40 40.16 -23.44
N TRP A 27 32.61 39.85 -22.15
CA TRP A 27 31.71 40.32 -21.06
C TRP A 27 31.78 41.85 -20.87
N LYS A 28 32.44 42.56 -21.79
CA LYS A 28 32.44 44.01 -21.87
C LYS A 28 31.06 44.44 -22.34
N PHE A 29 30.16 44.68 -21.39
CA PHE A 29 29.07 45.60 -21.65
C PHE A 29 29.73 46.96 -21.95
N ASN A 30 30.00 47.22 -23.23
CA ASN A 30 30.78 48.37 -23.68
C ASN A 30 29.89 49.62 -23.62
N ALA A 31 29.45 49.96 -22.42
CA ALA A 31 28.90 51.26 -22.10
C ALA A 31 30.04 52.26 -21.90
N THR A 32 31.02 52.30 -22.81
CA THR A 32 31.76 53.55 -23.05
C THR A 32 30.83 54.47 -23.83
N TYR A 33 29.79 54.91 -23.13
CA TYR A 33 28.96 56.03 -23.52
C TYR A 33 29.82 57.28 -23.36
N SER A 34 30.29 57.83 -24.48
CA SER A 34 30.66 59.24 -24.54
C SER A 34 29.36 60.04 -24.49
N MET A 35 29.08 60.70 -23.37
CA MET A 35 27.99 61.68 -23.28
C MET A 35 28.55 63.04 -22.89
N GLU A 36 29.21 63.70 -23.84
CA GLU A 36 29.26 65.16 -23.86
C GLU A 36 28.08 65.65 -24.71
N ASN A 37 27.28 66.54 -24.14
CA ASN A 37 26.16 67.30 -24.72
C ASN A 37 24.82 66.57 -24.99
N SER A 38 23.82 66.90 -24.17
CA SER A 38 22.58 67.53 -24.68
C SER A 38 21.68 68.01 -23.54
N ASN A 39 21.47 69.33 -23.49
CA ASN A 39 20.41 69.97 -22.74
C ASN A 39 19.05 69.54 -23.31
N ALA A 40 18.25 68.79 -22.57
CA ALA A 40 16.83 68.60 -22.86
C ALA A 40 16.02 68.72 -21.56
N PRO A 41 14.85 69.39 -21.59
CA PRO A 41 14.17 69.82 -20.39
C PRO A 41 13.48 68.65 -19.66
N THR A 42 13.72 68.58 -18.35
CA THR A 42 12.97 67.77 -17.38
C THR A 42 11.51 68.22 -17.33
N ASN A 43 10.64 67.53 -18.06
CA ASN A 43 9.20 67.59 -17.83
C ASN A 43 8.54 66.36 -18.45
N PHE A 44 8.39 65.25 -17.71
CA PHE A 44 7.30 64.29 -17.94
C PHE A 44 7.05 63.42 -16.69
N GLN A 45 5.77 63.24 -16.37
CA GLN A 45 5.25 62.58 -15.17
C GLN A 45 5.69 61.12 -15.05
N ILE A 46 6.34 60.82 -13.94
CA ILE A 46 6.64 59.46 -13.46
C ILE A 46 5.33 58.84 -12.96
N LEU A 47 4.87 57.77 -13.61
CA LEU A 47 3.88 56.86 -13.03
C LEU A 47 4.49 56.24 -11.77
N ARG A 48 4.03 56.67 -10.59
CA ARG A 48 4.37 56.03 -9.31
C ARG A 48 3.85 54.59 -9.30
N PRO A 49 4.63 53.59 -8.87
CA PRO A 49 4.09 52.26 -8.58
C PRO A 49 3.19 52.33 -7.33
N PRO A 50 2.13 51.51 -7.25
CA PRO A 50 1.39 51.33 -6.01
C PRO A 50 2.23 50.49 -5.03
N ASN A 51 2.36 51.00 -3.80
CA ASN A 51 2.88 50.34 -2.59
C ASN A 51 4.42 50.11 -2.44
N PRO A 52 5.09 50.92 -1.59
CA PRO A 52 6.45 50.66 -1.08
C PRO A 52 6.55 49.43 -0.13
N THR A 53 5.43 48.78 0.20
CA THR A 53 5.36 47.72 1.22
C THR A 53 5.85 46.35 0.73
N ALA A 54 5.94 46.10 -0.58
CA ALA A 54 6.39 44.81 -1.12
C ALA A 54 7.88 44.51 -0.86
N LEU A 55 8.73 45.55 -0.80
CA LEU A 55 10.16 45.38 -0.50
C LEU A 55 10.44 45.03 0.98
N GLN A 56 9.59 45.47 1.92
CA GLN A 56 9.73 45.13 3.33
C GLN A 56 9.24 43.72 3.67
N PHE A 57 8.38 43.12 2.84
CA PHE A 57 7.86 41.77 3.06
C PHE A 57 8.87 40.66 2.71
N ARG A 58 9.82 40.90 1.78
CA ARG A 58 10.91 39.96 1.45
C ARG A 58 11.85 39.70 2.63
N ASN A 59 12.11 40.73 3.44
CA ASN A 59 13.03 40.62 4.59
C ASN A 59 12.38 40.02 5.85
N ARG A 60 11.04 39.86 5.90
CA ARG A 60 10.34 39.32 7.09
C ARG A 60 10.09 37.81 7.05
N PHE A 61 10.09 37.17 5.88
CA PHE A 61 9.91 35.71 5.75
C PHE A 61 11.21 34.90 5.71
N GLN A 62 12.38 35.54 5.77
CA GLN A 62 13.70 34.87 5.79
C GLN A 62 14.21 34.50 7.18
N ARG A 63 13.37 34.50 8.23
CA ARG A 63 13.86 34.18 9.59
C ARG A 63 14.10 32.69 9.84
N ASN A 64 13.66 31.79 8.96
CA ASN A 64 13.85 30.33 9.09
C ASN A 64 14.40 29.65 7.81
N ALA A 65 14.93 30.41 6.85
CA ALA A 65 15.54 29.85 5.63
C ALA A 65 17.07 29.74 5.79
N PRO A 66 17.72 28.69 5.27
CA PRO A 66 19.18 28.60 5.23
C PRO A 66 19.80 29.83 4.52
N PRO A 67 21.03 30.24 4.87
CA PRO A 67 21.71 31.33 4.18
C PRO A 67 21.80 31.07 2.67
N ILE A 68 21.47 32.06 1.84
CA ILE A 68 21.60 31.97 0.37
C ILE A 68 23.09 31.78 0.03
N SER A 69 23.40 30.75 -0.76
CA SER A 69 24.78 30.39 -1.12
C SER A 69 25.48 31.49 -1.93
N LYS A 70 26.80 31.58 -1.86
CA LYS A 70 27.55 32.64 -2.58
C LYS A 70 27.42 32.50 -4.10
N PHE A 71 27.33 31.27 -4.62
CA PHE A 71 27.03 31.02 -6.04
C PHE A 71 25.64 31.51 -6.41
N GLN A 72 24.64 31.31 -5.55
CA GLN A 72 23.29 31.82 -5.82
C GLN A 72 23.26 33.35 -5.81
N GLN A 73 23.97 34.00 -4.88
CA GLN A 73 24.10 35.46 -4.88
C GLN A 73 24.79 35.99 -6.15
N LEU A 74 25.81 35.28 -6.66
CA LEU A 74 26.46 35.61 -7.93
C LEU A 74 25.51 35.43 -9.13
N ILE A 75 24.73 34.34 -9.16
CA ILE A 75 23.69 34.09 -10.16
C ILE A 75 22.67 35.23 -10.16
N ASP A 76 22.21 35.65 -8.99
CA ASP A 76 21.19 36.69 -8.86
C ASP A 76 21.69 38.03 -9.43
N ARG A 77 22.95 38.42 -9.12
CA ARG A 77 23.59 39.64 -9.66
C ARG A 77 23.74 39.61 -11.18
N VAL A 78 24.18 38.48 -11.74
CA VAL A 78 24.45 38.35 -13.19
C VAL A 78 23.15 38.13 -14.00
N SER A 79 22.09 37.62 -13.36
CA SER A 79 20.79 37.43 -14.03
C SER A 79 20.15 38.74 -14.48
N ILE A 80 20.38 39.86 -13.78
CA ILE A 80 19.94 41.20 -14.17
C ILE A 80 20.53 41.56 -15.54
N LEU A 81 21.83 41.36 -15.71
CA LEU A 81 22.51 41.63 -16.98
C LEU A 81 22.05 40.74 -18.12
N SER A 82 21.91 39.44 -17.86
CA SER A 82 21.46 38.48 -18.86
C SER A 82 20.10 38.90 -19.41
N ARG A 83 19.16 39.31 -18.54
CA ARG A 83 17.86 39.84 -18.96
C ARG A 83 17.99 41.16 -19.73
N ILE A 84 18.78 42.12 -19.27
CA ILE A 84 18.97 43.41 -19.97
C ILE A 84 19.60 43.23 -21.36
N SER A 85 20.69 42.47 -21.45
CA SER A 85 21.39 42.21 -22.71
C SER A 85 20.50 41.46 -23.69
N ASN A 86 19.74 40.46 -23.22
CA ASN A 86 18.80 39.73 -24.06
C ASN A 86 17.59 40.60 -24.47
N GLY A 87 17.17 41.54 -23.63
CA GLY A 87 16.18 42.56 -23.98
C GLY A 87 16.63 43.48 -25.10
N ILE A 88 17.87 43.98 -25.05
CA ILE A 88 18.44 44.81 -26.13
C ILE A 88 18.52 44.01 -27.43
N ALA A 89 19.06 42.78 -27.38
CA ALA A 89 19.18 41.92 -28.54
C ALA A 89 17.82 41.58 -29.17
N LEU A 90 16.84 41.22 -28.33
CA LEU A 90 15.49 40.88 -28.77
C LEU A 90 14.80 42.12 -29.37
N GLN A 91 14.92 43.29 -28.75
CA GLN A 91 14.35 44.52 -29.28
C GLN A 91 14.96 44.89 -30.63
N SER A 92 16.30 44.86 -30.74
CA SER A 92 16.99 45.17 -32.00
C SER A 92 16.56 44.22 -33.10
N GLY A 93 16.62 42.91 -32.83
CA GLY A 93 16.31 41.90 -33.84
C GLY A 93 14.84 41.88 -34.28
N LEU A 94 13.90 42.21 -33.39
CA LEU A 94 12.50 42.38 -33.76
C LEU A 94 12.27 43.65 -34.60
N MET A 95 13.03 44.72 -34.35
CA MET A 95 12.88 45.99 -35.06
C MET A 95 13.58 45.99 -36.42
N ASP A 96 14.71 45.30 -36.57
CA ASP A 96 15.42 45.15 -37.86
C ASP A 96 14.91 43.97 -38.71
N GLY A 97 14.13 43.06 -38.11
CA GLY A 97 13.52 41.91 -38.76
C GLY A 97 14.39 40.64 -38.80
N SER A 98 15.57 40.66 -38.18
CA SER A 98 16.44 39.48 -38.05
C SER A 98 15.87 38.42 -37.09
N ILE A 99 14.93 38.79 -36.22
CA ILE A 99 14.17 37.87 -35.36
C ILE A 99 12.70 37.95 -35.76
N ARG A 100 12.11 36.80 -36.10
CA ARG A 100 10.67 36.71 -36.36
C ARG A 100 9.90 36.76 -35.05
N ILE A 101 8.83 37.54 -35.02
CA ILE A 101 8.01 37.70 -33.82
C ILE A 101 7.34 36.39 -33.39
N GLU A 102 6.96 35.52 -34.32
CA GLU A 102 6.33 34.23 -33.98
C GLU A 102 7.32 33.30 -33.27
N ASP A 103 8.59 33.33 -33.66
CA ASP A 103 9.64 32.50 -33.05
C ASP A 103 9.94 33.00 -31.64
N ALA A 104 10.09 34.33 -31.47
CA ALA A 104 10.28 34.94 -30.15
C ALA A 104 9.10 34.68 -29.19
N VAL A 105 7.86 34.88 -29.65
CA VAL A 105 6.66 34.65 -28.83
C VAL A 105 6.47 33.16 -28.52
N GLY A 106 6.76 32.28 -29.48
CA GLY A 106 6.71 30.83 -29.29
C GLY A 106 7.69 30.37 -28.19
N GLU A 107 8.90 30.94 -28.16
CA GLU A 107 9.85 30.69 -27.08
C GLU A 107 9.37 31.23 -25.72
N LEU A 108 8.90 32.50 -25.68
CA LEU A 108 8.43 33.13 -24.44
C LEU A 108 7.23 32.40 -23.80
N LEU A 109 6.33 31.87 -24.63
CA LEU A 109 5.17 31.07 -24.21
C LEU A 109 5.50 29.58 -24.08
N ASN A 110 6.76 29.19 -24.25
CA ASN A 110 7.25 27.83 -24.10
C ASN A 110 6.48 26.79 -24.97
N PHE A 111 6.19 27.12 -26.23
CA PHE A 111 5.52 26.21 -27.16
C PHE A 111 6.44 25.13 -27.74
N GLY A 112 7.75 25.22 -27.52
CA GLY A 112 8.72 24.24 -28.00
C GLY A 112 8.72 24.16 -29.53
N SER A 113 8.50 22.97 -30.09
CA SER A 113 8.45 22.77 -31.54
C SER A 113 7.11 23.16 -32.19
N ILE A 114 6.10 23.53 -31.40
CA ILE A 114 4.77 23.88 -31.90
C ILE A 114 4.79 25.32 -32.40
N GLN A 115 4.36 25.54 -33.64
CA GLN A 115 4.35 26.88 -34.22
C GLN A 115 3.18 27.69 -33.65
N VAL A 116 3.39 28.99 -33.44
CA VAL A 116 2.36 29.90 -32.93
C VAL A 116 1.09 29.87 -33.79
N LYS A 117 1.24 29.72 -35.12
CA LYS A 117 0.10 29.62 -36.04
C LYS A 117 -0.79 28.39 -35.77
N ASP A 118 -0.21 27.28 -35.30
CA ASP A 118 -0.95 26.05 -35.04
C ASP A 118 -1.80 26.20 -33.78
N VAL A 119 -1.27 26.88 -32.75
CA VAL A 119 -2.01 27.27 -31.56
C VAL A 119 -3.11 28.29 -31.91
N ALA A 120 -2.81 29.25 -32.78
CA ALA A 120 -3.78 30.25 -33.24
C ALA A 120 -4.93 29.64 -34.05
N ASN A 121 -4.67 28.56 -34.80
CA ASN A 121 -5.66 27.88 -35.64
C ASN A 121 -6.43 26.75 -34.91
N PHE A 122 -6.14 26.50 -33.64
CA PHE A 122 -6.81 25.45 -32.87
C PHE A 122 -8.34 25.67 -32.80
N SER A 123 -9.12 24.63 -33.07
CA SER A 123 -10.57 24.66 -33.06
C SER A 123 -11.15 23.89 -31.87
N LEU A 124 -12.03 24.54 -31.10
CA LEU A 124 -12.73 23.91 -29.97
C LEU A 124 -13.78 22.88 -30.40
N LYS A 125 -14.22 22.89 -31.67
CA LYS A 125 -15.47 22.23 -32.10
C LYS A 125 -15.50 20.72 -31.84
N SER A 126 -14.48 19.98 -32.29
CA SER A 126 -14.42 18.52 -32.20
C SER A 126 -14.32 18.05 -30.74
N VAL A 127 -13.43 18.68 -29.95
CA VAL A 127 -13.21 18.38 -28.52
C VAL A 127 -14.46 18.71 -27.70
N SER A 128 -15.12 19.83 -27.99
CA SER A 128 -16.38 20.20 -27.32
C SER A 128 -17.49 19.20 -27.62
N SER A 129 -17.65 18.79 -28.88
CA SER A 129 -18.64 17.76 -29.25
C SER A 129 -18.38 16.43 -28.54
N ALA A 130 -17.12 15.97 -28.52
CA ALA A 130 -16.75 14.72 -27.87
C ALA A 130 -16.94 14.76 -26.35
N THR A 131 -16.49 15.84 -25.69
CA THR A 131 -16.65 16.01 -24.24
C THR A 131 -18.11 16.17 -23.82
N GLN A 132 -18.93 16.88 -24.61
CA GLN A 132 -20.36 17.00 -24.35
C GLN A 132 -21.06 15.64 -24.48
N LYS A 133 -20.83 14.92 -25.58
CA LYS A 133 -21.46 13.61 -25.80
C LYS A 133 -21.04 12.61 -24.73
N LEU A 134 -19.78 12.63 -24.28
CA LEU A 134 -19.30 11.78 -23.18
C LEU A 134 -20.00 12.08 -21.84
N LYS A 135 -20.33 13.35 -21.56
CA LYS A 135 -21.07 13.73 -20.34
C LYS A 135 -22.53 13.26 -20.35
N GLU A 136 -23.11 13.07 -21.53
CA GLU A 136 -24.48 12.58 -21.70
C GLU A 136 -24.57 11.05 -21.50
N MET A 137 -23.49 10.30 -21.79
CA MET A 137 -23.46 8.83 -21.76
C MET A 137 -23.98 8.20 -20.44
N PRO A 138 -23.62 8.69 -19.23
CA PRO A 138 -24.14 8.13 -17.99
C PRO A 138 -25.67 8.15 -17.87
N THR A 139 -26.33 9.07 -18.57
CA THR A 139 -27.79 9.26 -18.53
C THR A 139 -28.50 8.81 -19.80
N SER A 140 -27.83 8.76 -20.95
CA SER A 140 -28.44 8.40 -22.23
C SER A 140 -28.47 6.89 -22.49
N LEU A 141 -27.55 6.13 -21.87
CA LEU A 141 -27.50 4.68 -21.95
C LEU A 141 -28.53 4.09 -20.99
N ASP A 142 -29.55 3.42 -21.53
CA ASP A 142 -30.60 2.77 -20.74
C ASP A 142 -29.98 1.69 -19.85
N SER A 143 -30.40 1.57 -18.59
CA SER A 143 -29.87 0.60 -17.62
C SER A 143 -30.81 -0.57 -17.37
N SER A 144 -31.99 -0.58 -18.02
CA SER A 144 -33.01 -1.63 -17.86
C SER A 144 -32.53 -3.01 -18.34
N ASP A 145 -31.46 -3.08 -19.12
CA ASP A 145 -30.82 -4.28 -19.63
C ASP A 145 -29.52 -4.65 -18.91
N GLU A 146 -29.13 -3.98 -17.81
CA GLU A 146 -27.87 -4.25 -17.10
C GLU A 146 -27.78 -5.69 -16.57
N GLU A 147 -28.91 -6.30 -16.18
CA GLU A 147 -28.96 -7.73 -15.83
C GLU A 147 -28.61 -8.62 -17.04
N LEU A 148 -29.13 -8.30 -18.22
CA LEU A 148 -28.87 -9.04 -19.45
C LEU A 148 -27.40 -8.89 -19.88
N GLU A 149 -26.84 -7.70 -19.77
CA GLU A 149 -25.43 -7.42 -19.98
C GLU A 149 -24.53 -8.26 -19.06
N ASN A 150 -24.84 -8.30 -17.75
CA ASN A 150 -24.10 -9.11 -16.80
C ASN A 150 -24.16 -10.60 -17.13
N VAL A 151 -25.30 -11.08 -17.63
CA VAL A 151 -25.47 -12.45 -18.13
C VAL A 151 -24.59 -12.70 -19.36
N ALA A 152 -24.48 -11.75 -20.31
CA ALA A 152 -23.57 -11.91 -21.46
C ALA A 152 -22.11 -12.04 -21.03
N LEU A 153 -21.64 -11.21 -20.08
CA LEU A 153 -20.29 -11.32 -19.53
C LEU A 153 -20.07 -12.67 -18.84
N LEU A 154 -21.09 -13.18 -18.14
CA LEU A 154 -21.02 -14.47 -17.47
C LEU A 154 -21.00 -15.64 -18.47
N TYR A 155 -21.73 -15.56 -19.57
CA TYR A 155 -21.66 -16.54 -20.66
C TYR A 155 -20.27 -16.56 -21.30
N ASP A 156 -19.70 -15.39 -21.61
CA ASP A 156 -18.35 -15.30 -22.19
C ASP A 156 -17.28 -15.85 -21.25
N GLN A 157 -17.34 -15.51 -19.95
CA GLN A 157 -16.42 -16.08 -18.97
C GLN A 157 -16.60 -17.60 -18.82
N THR A 158 -17.84 -18.09 -18.87
CA THR A 158 -18.14 -19.54 -18.83
C THR A 158 -17.57 -20.25 -20.05
N ARG A 159 -17.65 -19.63 -21.23
CA ARG A 159 -17.04 -20.13 -22.46
C ARG A 159 -15.52 -20.22 -22.32
N VAL A 160 -14.86 -19.14 -21.89
CA VAL A 160 -13.40 -19.10 -21.70
C VAL A 160 -12.94 -20.15 -20.70
N ASP A 161 -13.55 -20.21 -19.51
CA ASP A 161 -13.19 -21.19 -18.48
C ASP A 161 -13.42 -22.63 -18.96
N SER A 162 -14.41 -22.86 -19.84
CA SER A 162 -14.69 -24.19 -20.37
C SER A 162 -13.60 -24.76 -21.29
N GLU A 163 -12.66 -23.93 -21.77
CA GLU A 163 -11.53 -24.37 -22.59
C GLU A 163 -10.62 -25.35 -21.85
N GLU A 164 -10.41 -25.13 -20.55
CA GLU A 164 -9.62 -26.01 -19.67
C GLU A 164 -10.33 -27.34 -19.36
N CYS A 165 -11.63 -27.44 -19.66
CA CYS A 165 -12.42 -28.67 -19.49
C CYS A 165 -12.46 -29.55 -20.74
N LYS A 166 -11.76 -29.19 -21.82
CA LYS A 166 -11.71 -30.02 -23.04
C LYS A 166 -11.20 -31.42 -22.70
N GLY A 167 -11.95 -32.43 -23.14
CA GLY A 167 -11.60 -33.83 -22.88
C GLY A 167 -11.94 -34.35 -21.48
N VAL A 168 -12.76 -33.65 -20.67
CA VAL A 168 -13.14 -34.13 -19.32
C VAL A 168 -13.74 -35.55 -19.28
N LEU A 169 -14.30 -36.02 -20.39
CA LEU A 169 -14.83 -37.39 -20.55
C LEU A 169 -13.71 -38.46 -20.54
N ASP A 170 -12.48 -38.09 -20.90
CA ASP A 170 -11.31 -38.97 -20.86
C ASP A 170 -10.11 -38.24 -20.24
N LEU A 171 -9.88 -38.46 -18.95
CA LEU A 171 -8.83 -37.79 -18.18
C LEU A 171 -7.46 -38.45 -18.42
N PRO A 172 -6.51 -37.78 -19.10
CA PRO A 172 -5.19 -38.35 -19.34
C PRO A 172 -4.45 -38.60 -18.02
N GLY A 173 -3.85 -39.78 -17.87
CA GLY A 173 -3.12 -40.15 -16.65
C GLY A 173 -3.98 -40.71 -15.51
N LYS A 174 -5.33 -40.73 -15.65
CA LYS A 174 -6.23 -41.27 -14.62
C LYS A 174 -5.95 -42.76 -14.34
N THR A 175 -5.81 -43.57 -15.38
CA THR A 175 -5.58 -45.02 -15.23
C THR A 175 -4.27 -45.31 -14.53
N GLU A 176 -3.20 -44.62 -14.91
CA GLU A 176 -1.87 -44.72 -14.31
C GLU A 176 -1.89 -44.26 -12.86
N TYR A 177 -2.61 -43.18 -12.54
CA TYR A 177 -2.79 -42.70 -11.18
C TYR A 177 -3.54 -43.71 -10.30
N LEU A 178 -4.65 -44.28 -10.79
CA LEU A 178 -5.41 -45.29 -10.03
C LEU A 178 -4.62 -46.58 -9.84
N ASN A 179 -3.77 -46.96 -10.80
CA ASN A 179 -2.84 -48.07 -10.63
C ASN A 179 -1.78 -47.75 -9.57
N ALA A 180 -1.22 -46.54 -9.57
CA ALA A 180 -0.29 -46.10 -8.52
C ALA A 180 -0.93 -46.09 -7.13
N ILE A 181 -2.22 -45.74 -7.01
CA ILE A 181 -2.99 -45.83 -5.76
C ILE A 181 -3.11 -47.28 -5.27
N LYS A 182 -3.38 -48.23 -6.18
CA LYS A 182 -3.46 -49.67 -5.83
C LYS A 182 -2.11 -50.23 -5.39
N THR A 183 -1.03 -49.87 -6.09
CA THR A 183 0.34 -50.24 -5.72
C THR A 183 0.69 -49.65 -4.35
N PHE A 184 0.38 -48.36 -4.12
CA PHE A 184 0.59 -47.71 -2.83
C PHE A 184 -0.18 -48.38 -1.70
N ASP A 185 -1.47 -48.71 -1.89
CA ASP A 185 -2.26 -49.42 -0.86
C ASP A 185 -1.68 -50.79 -0.49
N THR A 186 -1.01 -51.47 -1.43
CA THR A 186 -0.42 -52.80 -1.22
C THR A 186 0.95 -52.68 -0.54
N ASP A 187 1.83 -51.84 -1.09
CA ASP A 187 3.22 -51.73 -0.66
C ASP A 187 3.34 -50.96 0.67
N PHE A 188 2.50 -49.94 0.88
CA PHE A 188 2.58 -49.06 2.06
C PHE A 188 2.08 -49.72 3.35
N LYS A 189 1.11 -50.65 3.27
CA LYS A 189 0.55 -51.34 4.45
C LYS A 189 1.56 -52.22 5.19
N ASN A 190 2.60 -52.67 4.51
CA ASN A 190 3.59 -53.59 5.07
C ASN A 190 4.77 -52.85 5.74
N VAL A 191 4.75 -51.51 5.80
CA VAL A 191 5.85 -50.71 6.34
C VAL A 191 5.55 -50.26 7.76
N SER A 192 6.38 -50.68 8.72
CA SER A 192 6.20 -50.37 10.15
C SER A 192 6.74 -48.99 10.52
N PHE A 193 6.03 -47.92 10.12
CA PHE A 193 6.34 -46.56 10.56
C PHE A 193 6.18 -46.37 12.07
N GLU A 194 5.32 -47.15 12.72
CA GLU A 194 5.11 -47.11 14.16
C GLU A 194 6.38 -47.48 14.92
N GLU A 195 7.12 -48.50 14.44
CA GLU A 195 8.40 -48.91 15.02
C GLU A 195 9.48 -47.84 14.84
N LEU A 196 9.56 -47.22 13.65
CA LEU A 196 10.46 -46.09 13.40
C LEU A 196 10.11 -44.89 14.30
N HIS A 197 8.82 -44.59 14.44
CA HIS A 197 8.34 -43.52 15.30
C HIS A 197 8.70 -43.77 16.77
N SER A 198 8.56 -45.02 17.24
CA SER A 198 8.98 -45.41 18.60
C SER A 198 10.49 -45.26 18.79
N ALA A 199 11.30 -45.75 17.87
CA ALA A 199 12.76 -45.63 17.95
C ALA A 199 13.22 -44.15 18.00
N LEU A 200 12.57 -43.28 17.22
CA LEU A 200 12.83 -41.84 17.24
C LEU A 200 12.39 -41.19 18.56
N ASN A 201 11.28 -41.62 19.16
CA ASN A 201 10.85 -41.14 20.48
C ASN A 201 11.89 -41.43 21.55
N ASP A 202 12.39 -42.66 21.58
CA ASP A 202 13.33 -43.13 22.60
C ASP A 202 14.66 -42.36 22.55
N ILE A 203 15.20 -42.13 21.34
CA ILE A 203 16.44 -41.35 21.19
C ILE A 203 16.22 -39.87 21.50
N ILE A 204 15.11 -39.27 21.07
CA ILE A 204 14.79 -37.85 21.33
C ILE A 204 14.68 -37.60 22.83
N LEU A 205 14.01 -38.51 23.55
CA LEU A 205 13.89 -38.42 25.01
C LEU A 205 15.27 -38.49 25.67
N SER A 206 16.12 -39.42 25.22
CA SER A 206 17.47 -39.62 25.76
C SER A 206 18.38 -38.41 25.51
N LEU A 207 18.37 -37.85 24.29
CA LEU A 207 19.11 -36.64 23.95
C LEU A 207 18.61 -35.40 24.72
N THR A 208 17.29 -35.24 24.88
CA THR A 208 16.70 -34.17 25.70
C THR A 208 17.17 -34.26 27.16
N ASN A 209 17.29 -35.47 27.70
CA ASN A 209 17.75 -35.71 29.05
C ASN A 209 19.24 -35.38 29.26
N ILE A 210 20.05 -35.47 28.20
CA ILE A 210 21.47 -35.09 28.19
C ILE A 210 21.60 -33.57 28.05
N GLU A 211 20.85 -32.94 27.13
CA GLU A 211 20.87 -31.49 26.90
C GLU A 211 20.54 -30.69 28.18
N LYS A 212 19.62 -31.21 28.99
CA LYS A 212 19.20 -30.63 30.28
C LYS A 212 20.22 -30.80 31.42
N LEU A 213 21.32 -31.52 31.23
CA LEU A 213 22.35 -31.65 32.27
C LEU A 213 22.97 -30.29 32.60
N ASP A 214 23.04 -29.93 33.88
CA ASP A 214 23.78 -28.76 34.32
C ASP A 214 25.27 -29.08 34.44
N LEU A 215 26.06 -28.62 33.48
CA LEU A 215 27.50 -28.91 33.44
C LEU A 215 28.31 -28.15 34.51
N SER A 216 27.71 -27.17 35.18
CA SER A 216 28.38 -26.37 36.22
C SER A 216 28.43 -27.04 37.60
N LEU A 217 27.58 -28.06 37.82
CA LEU A 217 27.50 -28.76 39.11
C LEU A 217 28.69 -29.68 39.34
N LYS A 218 29.35 -29.51 40.50
CA LYS A 218 30.28 -30.50 41.05
C LYS A 218 29.49 -31.70 41.56
N ARG A 219 29.92 -32.91 41.22
CA ARG A 219 29.18 -34.16 41.45
C ARG A 219 30.05 -35.18 42.17
N SER A 220 29.42 -36.03 42.98
CA SER A 220 30.09 -37.20 43.58
C SER A 220 30.29 -38.31 42.54
N ASP A 221 31.18 -39.27 42.82
CA ASP A 221 31.40 -40.42 41.94
C ASP A 221 30.12 -41.27 41.77
N TYR A 222 29.30 -41.34 42.83
CA TYR A 222 27.98 -41.99 42.76
C TYR A 222 27.02 -41.28 41.78
N ASP A 223 26.99 -39.94 41.79
CA ASP A 223 26.17 -39.15 40.87
C ASP A 223 26.65 -39.30 39.42
N LEU A 224 27.97 -39.38 39.21
CA LEU A 224 28.58 -39.59 37.88
C LEU A 224 28.23 -40.98 37.31
N SER A 225 28.35 -42.03 38.14
CA SER A 225 27.93 -43.39 37.78
C SER A 225 26.43 -43.44 37.45
N THR A 226 25.59 -42.78 38.25
CA THR A 226 24.14 -42.67 37.98
C THR A 226 23.86 -41.98 36.64
N ILE A 227 24.56 -40.88 36.32
CA ILE A 227 24.41 -40.17 35.04
C ILE A 227 24.80 -41.06 33.86
N TYR A 228 25.89 -41.83 33.98
CA TYR A 228 26.30 -42.77 32.94
C TYR A 228 25.20 -43.79 32.62
N PHE A 229 24.73 -44.52 33.63
CA PHE A 229 23.74 -45.59 33.46
C PHE A 229 22.38 -45.08 32.99
N THR A 230 22.00 -43.87 33.40
CA THR A 230 20.67 -43.32 33.07
C THR A 230 20.63 -42.53 31.77
N LYS A 231 21.76 -42.04 31.26
CA LYS A 231 21.77 -41.10 30.12
C LYS A 231 22.70 -41.49 28.97
N PHE A 232 23.77 -42.25 29.21
CA PHE A 232 24.80 -42.48 28.18
C PHE A 232 24.88 -43.92 27.69
N ILE A 233 24.82 -44.93 28.58
CA ILE A 233 25.02 -46.35 28.21
C ILE A 233 24.04 -46.85 27.13
N GLY A 234 22.81 -46.34 27.10
CA GLY A 234 21.78 -46.76 26.13
C GLY A 234 21.87 -46.09 24.75
N LEU A 235 22.66 -45.02 24.60
CA LEU A 235 22.66 -44.20 23.38
C LEU A 235 23.10 -44.97 22.12
N PRO A 236 24.18 -45.77 22.12
CA PRO A 236 24.62 -46.46 20.91
C PRO A 236 23.55 -47.39 20.37
N ARG A 237 22.92 -48.17 21.26
CA ARG A 237 21.85 -49.10 20.90
C ARG A 237 20.62 -48.36 20.36
N GLN A 238 20.24 -47.24 20.96
CA GLN A 238 19.10 -46.44 20.50
C GLN A 238 19.35 -45.82 19.11
N LEU A 239 20.53 -45.23 18.88
CA LEU A 239 20.93 -44.70 17.58
C LEU A 239 20.97 -45.81 16.51
N LYS A 240 21.49 -46.98 16.86
CA LYS A 240 21.49 -48.15 15.97
C LYS A 240 20.09 -48.64 15.63
N THR A 241 19.18 -48.62 16.60
CA THR A 241 17.77 -48.98 16.39
C THR A 241 17.12 -48.03 15.39
N VAL A 242 17.38 -46.72 15.49
CA VAL A 242 16.90 -45.74 14.50
C VAL A 242 17.45 -46.02 13.11
N GLU A 243 18.75 -46.30 12.96
CA GLU A 243 19.35 -46.64 11.66
C GLU A 243 18.68 -47.86 11.01
N ILE A 244 18.46 -48.93 11.78
CA ILE A 244 17.82 -50.16 11.30
C ILE A 244 16.40 -49.85 10.84
N LYS A 245 15.59 -49.22 11.69
CA LYS A 245 14.19 -48.93 11.36
C LYS A 245 14.05 -47.95 10.20
N PHE A 246 14.98 -47.02 10.04
CA PHE A 246 15.01 -46.14 8.88
C PHE A 246 15.37 -46.91 7.60
N SER A 247 16.33 -47.84 7.68
CA SER A 247 16.69 -48.72 6.57
C SER A 247 15.53 -49.63 6.15
N ASP A 248 14.80 -50.18 7.11
CA ASP A 248 13.61 -51.02 6.85
C ASP A 248 12.57 -50.26 6.02
N VAL A 249 12.30 -48.98 6.36
CA VAL A 249 11.38 -48.12 5.62
C VAL A 249 11.88 -47.81 4.20
N ILE A 250 13.16 -47.48 4.04
CA ILE A 250 13.75 -47.21 2.72
C ILE A 250 13.68 -48.47 1.84
N SER A 251 14.04 -49.63 2.38
CA SER A 251 14.07 -50.89 1.62
C SER A 251 12.69 -51.40 1.25
N ALA A 252 11.67 -51.11 2.07
CA ALA A 252 10.30 -51.52 1.80
C ALA A 252 9.57 -50.64 0.77
N MET A 253 10.12 -49.48 0.40
CA MET A 253 9.47 -48.54 -0.52
C MET A 253 10.40 -48.04 -1.63
N ASP A 254 10.07 -48.38 -2.89
CA ASP A 254 10.61 -47.66 -4.04
C ASP A 254 9.81 -46.36 -4.26
N MET A 255 10.28 -45.28 -3.64
CA MET A 255 9.65 -43.96 -3.69
C MET A 255 9.46 -43.42 -5.12
N LYS A 256 10.23 -43.91 -6.11
CA LYS A 256 10.07 -43.50 -7.51
C LYS A 256 8.78 -44.03 -8.14
N LYS A 257 8.26 -45.18 -7.67
CA LYS A 257 7.01 -45.78 -8.16
C LYS A 257 5.77 -44.95 -7.80
N PHE A 258 5.86 -44.11 -6.77
CA PHE A 258 4.74 -43.32 -6.26
C PHE A 258 4.72 -41.88 -6.77
N ASN A 259 5.65 -41.49 -7.66
CA ASN A 259 5.68 -40.15 -8.23
C ASN A 259 4.36 -39.75 -8.92
N LYS A 260 3.64 -40.73 -9.48
CA LYS A 260 2.34 -40.47 -10.12
C LYS A 260 1.29 -39.94 -9.16
N LEU A 261 1.41 -40.23 -7.85
CA LEU A 261 0.51 -39.72 -6.82
C LEU A 261 0.60 -38.19 -6.65
N LYS A 262 1.66 -37.56 -7.16
CA LYS A 262 1.84 -36.10 -7.15
C LYS A 262 1.11 -35.37 -8.28
N GLU A 263 0.43 -36.10 -9.16
CA GLU A 263 -0.23 -35.52 -10.33
C GLU A 263 -1.75 -35.42 -10.17
N SER A 264 -2.29 -35.64 -8.97
CA SER A 264 -3.74 -35.70 -8.74
C SER A 264 -4.44 -34.38 -9.09
N GLU A 265 -3.82 -33.25 -8.74
CA GLU A 265 -4.35 -31.92 -9.07
C GLU A 265 -4.41 -31.73 -10.58
N LYS A 266 -3.34 -32.07 -11.30
CA LYS A 266 -3.29 -31.98 -12.77
C LYS A 266 -4.34 -32.88 -13.43
N ILE A 267 -4.49 -34.11 -12.97
CA ILE A 267 -5.36 -35.12 -13.59
C ILE A 267 -6.85 -34.80 -13.37
N PHE A 268 -7.23 -34.37 -12.16
CA PHE A 268 -8.64 -34.16 -11.81
C PHE A 268 -9.12 -32.72 -11.96
N LYS A 269 -8.24 -31.77 -12.30
CA LYS A 269 -8.60 -30.36 -12.54
C LYS A 269 -9.76 -30.18 -13.52
N PRO A 270 -9.82 -30.86 -14.67
CA PRO A 270 -10.93 -30.68 -15.61
C PRO A 270 -12.29 -31.04 -15.02
N VAL A 271 -12.36 -32.04 -14.14
CA VAL A 271 -13.61 -32.43 -13.46
C VAL A 271 -13.99 -31.40 -12.41
N GLU A 272 -13.04 -30.94 -11.60
CA GLU A 272 -13.28 -29.90 -10.59
C GLU A 272 -13.79 -28.61 -11.24
N LEU A 273 -13.19 -28.22 -12.37
CA LEU A 273 -13.62 -27.04 -13.11
C LEU A 273 -15.01 -27.24 -13.73
N MET A 274 -15.30 -28.42 -14.29
CA MET A 274 -16.62 -28.75 -14.82
C MET A 274 -17.72 -28.65 -13.74
N LEU A 275 -17.46 -29.11 -12.51
CA LEU A 275 -18.42 -28.96 -11.40
C LEU A 275 -18.71 -27.48 -11.07
N ASN A 276 -17.69 -26.62 -11.14
CA ASN A 276 -17.88 -25.18 -10.94
C ASN A 276 -18.68 -24.54 -12.08
N LEU A 277 -18.45 -24.97 -13.32
CA LEU A 277 -19.17 -24.49 -14.49
C LEU A 277 -20.65 -24.87 -14.45
N ILE A 278 -20.97 -26.10 -14.03
CA ILE A 278 -22.35 -26.56 -13.79
C ILE A 278 -23.05 -25.65 -12.77
N MET A 279 -22.36 -25.30 -11.68
CA MET A 279 -22.93 -24.42 -10.66
C MET A 279 -23.18 -23.00 -11.19
N ARG A 280 -22.25 -22.47 -11.99
CA ARG A 280 -22.41 -21.16 -12.65
C ARG A 280 -23.56 -21.17 -13.66
N ARG A 281 -23.73 -22.25 -14.43
CA ARG A 281 -24.87 -22.41 -15.35
C ARG A 281 -26.22 -22.33 -14.64
N ARG A 282 -26.34 -22.86 -13.43
CA ARG A 282 -27.54 -22.73 -12.58
C ARG A 282 -27.82 -21.29 -12.13
N GLU A 283 -26.80 -20.44 -12.06
CA GLU A 283 -26.99 -19.01 -11.77
C GLU A 283 -27.55 -18.30 -13.01
N ILE A 284 -27.04 -18.64 -14.19
CA ILE A 284 -27.55 -18.13 -15.47
C ILE A 284 -29.03 -18.54 -15.70
N GLU A 285 -29.43 -19.76 -15.34
CA GLU A 285 -30.82 -20.25 -15.44
C GLU A 285 -31.85 -19.35 -14.74
N LYS A 286 -31.45 -18.65 -13.68
CA LYS A 286 -32.38 -17.82 -12.88
C LYS A 286 -32.88 -16.58 -13.62
N PHE A 287 -32.22 -16.20 -14.72
CA PHE A 287 -32.49 -14.95 -15.44
C PHE A 287 -33.38 -15.13 -16.68
N GLN A 288 -34.04 -16.29 -16.86
CA GLN A 288 -34.77 -16.59 -18.10
C GLN A 288 -36.20 -16.03 -18.18
N SER A 289 -36.33 -14.95 -18.96
CA SER A 289 -37.41 -14.75 -19.93
C SER A 289 -36.77 -14.42 -21.30
N THR A 290 -37.49 -14.57 -22.42
CA THR A 290 -36.95 -14.28 -23.77
C THR A 290 -36.26 -12.92 -23.79
N PRO A 291 -34.93 -12.82 -24.04
CA PRO A 291 -34.22 -11.56 -23.87
C PRO A 291 -34.76 -10.51 -24.83
N ASN A 292 -35.34 -9.43 -24.30
CA ASN A 292 -35.62 -8.22 -25.09
C ASN A 292 -34.30 -7.42 -25.25
N TYR A 293 -33.38 -7.94 -26.05
CA TYR A 293 -32.06 -7.33 -26.29
C TYR A 293 -32.10 -6.08 -27.18
N LYS A 294 -33.30 -5.58 -27.53
CA LYS A 294 -33.46 -4.33 -28.32
C LYS A 294 -32.86 -3.13 -27.59
N ILE A 295 -32.95 -3.10 -26.27
CA ILE A 295 -32.36 -2.04 -25.43
C ILE A 295 -30.83 -2.09 -25.55
N ALA A 296 -30.23 -3.27 -25.39
CA ALA A 296 -28.78 -3.47 -25.55
C ALA A 296 -28.30 -3.04 -26.94
N LYS A 297 -29.01 -3.47 -28.00
CA LYS A 297 -28.69 -3.06 -29.37
C LYS A 297 -28.69 -1.53 -29.54
N LYS A 298 -29.73 -0.86 -29.03
CA LYS A 298 -29.83 0.61 -29.06
C LYS A 298 -28.71 1.28 -28.26
N ASN A 299 -28.33 0.73 -27.11
CA ASN A 299 -27.20 1.21 -26.34
C ASN A 299 -25.88 1.06 -27.13
N PHE A 300 -25.66 -0.06 -27.79
CA PHE A 300 -24.47 -0.29 -28.61
C PHE A 300 -24.41 0.65 -29.83
N GLU A 301 -25.55 0.94 -30.47
CA GLU A 301 -25.66 1.95 -31.54
C GLU A 301 -25.20 3.33 -31.05
N GLN A 302 -25.65 3.76 -29.86
CA GLN A 302 -25.22 5.03 -29.26
C GLN A 302 -23.71 5.06 -28.97
N VAL A 303 -23.14 3.95 -28.48
CA VAL A 303 -21.69 3.86 -28.21
C VAL A 303 -20.89 3.89 -29.50
N PHE A 304 -21.34 3.19 -30.55
CA PHE A 304 -20.74 3.21 -31.87
C PHE A 304 -20.74 4.62 -32.48
N GLU A 305 -21.89 5.31 -32.47
CA GLU A 305 -22.00 6.70 -32.92
C GLU A 305 -21.05 7.61 -32.15
N PHE A 306 -20.95 7.44 -30.82
CA PHE A 306 -20.03 8.21 -30.00
C PHE A 306 -18.55 7.95 -30.36
N GLY A 307 -18.19 6.72 -30.73
CA GLY A 307 -16.86 6.38 -31.24
C GLY A 307 -16.44 7.21 -32.46
N THR A 308 -17.37 7.47 -33.38
CA THR A 308 -17.09 8.32 -34.57
C THR A 308 -16.82 9.78 -34.19
N ILE A 309 -17.53 10.30 -33.18
CA ILE A 309 -17.30 11.66 -32.65
C ILE A 309 -15.94 11.74 -31.97
N LEU A 310 -15.58 10.73 -31.18
CA LEU A 310 -14.27 10.65 -30.53
C LEU A 310 -13.12 10.60 -31.54
N ASP A 311 -13.24 9.78 -32.59
CA ASP A 311 -12.21 9.67 -33.62
C ASP A 311 -11.99 11.01 -34.34
N SER A 312 -13.06 11.76 -34.61
CA SER A 312 -12.97 13.12 -35.19
C SER A 312 -12.21 14.13 -34.30
N SER A 313 -12.15 13.89 -32.99
CA SER A 313 -11.45 14.76 -32.01
C SER A 313 -10.00 14.36 -31.75
N LYS A 314 -9.56 13.21 -32.26
CA LYS A 314 -8.27 12.58 -31.93
C LYS A 314 -7.07 13.48 -32.17
N ASN A 315 -7.04 14.15 -33.32
CA ASN A 315 -5.93 15.04 -33.69
C ASN A 315 -5.87 16.28 -32.79
N ASP A 316 -7.03 16.86 -32.46
CA ASP A 316 -7.11 18.05 -31.61
C ASP A 316 -6.72 17.74 -30.16
N VAL A 317 -7.12 16.56 -29.64
CA VAL A 317 -6.70 16.09 -28.31
C VAL A 317 -5.20 15.78 -28.28
N ALA A 318 -4.66 15.16 -29.34
CA ALA A 318 -3.23 14.91 -29.46
C ALA A 318 -2.42 16.22 -29.54
N PHE A 319 -2.96 17.25 -30.21
CA PHE A 319 -2.39 18.59 -30.22
C PHE A 319 -2.36 19.21 -28.82
N LEU A 320 -3.48 19.20 -28.09
CA LEU A 320 -3.53 19.71 -26.70
C LEU A 320 -2.51 19.01 -25.80
N LYS A 321 -2.40 17.69 -25.91
CA LYS A 321 -1.40 16.90 -25.18
C LYS A 321 0.03 17.34 -25.49
N SER A 322 0.33 17.57 -26.76
CA SER A 322 1.66 18.02 -27.22
C SER A 322 1.97 19.44 -26.74
N LEU A 323 0.98 20.34 -26.76
CA LEU A 323 1.10 21.71 -26.28
C LEU A 323 1.39 21.78 -24.78
N ILE A 324 0.62 21.06 -23.97
CA ILE A 324 0.81 21.01 -22.51
C ILE A 324 2.14 20.36 -22.16
N SER A 325 2.54 19.32 -22.89
CA SER A 325 3.86 18.69 -22.72
C SER A 325 4.98 19.70 -23.01
N SER A 326 4.86 20.48 -24.07
CA SER A 326 5.85 21.50 -24.43
C SER A 326 5.94 22.59 -23.36
N ARG A 327 4.80 23.08 -22.88
CA ARG A 327 4.73 24.14 -21.85
C ARG A 327 5.22 23.73 -20.47
N THR A 328 5.20 22.43 -20.16
CA THR A 328 5.69 21.88 -18.87
C THR A 328 7.16 21.47 -18.89
N GLN A 329 7.79 21.41 -20.07
CA GLN A 329 9.19 21.00 -20.24
C GLN A 329 10.10 22.20 -20.54
N LYS A 330 11.42 22.03 -20.30
CA LYS A 330 12.43 23.02 -20.71
C LYS A 330 12.74 22.84 -22.19
N ASN A 331 12.40 23.81 -23.01
CA ASN A 331 12.72 23.82 -24.44
C ASN A 331 14.03 24.56 -24.73
N ILE A 332 14.60 24.30 -25.90
CA ILE A 332 15.78 25.03 -26.40
C ILE A 332 15.32 26.45 -26.78
N LEU A 333 16.09 27.45 -26.37
CA LEU A 333 15.87 28.85 -26.68
C LEU A 333 16.98 29.31 -27.65
N HIS A 334 16.63 30.20 -28.59
CA HIS A 334 17.55 30.75 -29.58
C HIS A 334 17.61 32.28 -29.52
N TYR A 335 16.52 32.91 -29.10
CA TYR A 335 16.38 34.37 -29.06
C TYR A 335 16.13 34.88 -27.64
N THR A 336 15.58 34.05 -26.77
CA THR A 336 15.10 34.42 -25.43
C THR A 336 15.86 33.73 -24.29
N ASP A 337 17.11 33.31 -24.53
CA ASP A 337 17.95 32.59 -23.56
C ASP A 337 18.13 33.30 -22.20
N GLY A 338 17.97 34.62 -22.15
CA GLY A 338 18.01 35.42 -20.93
C GLY A 338 16.72 35.34 -20.10
N TYR A 339 15.65 34.77 -20.67
CA TYR A 339 14.33 34.58 -20.07
C TYR A 339 13.95 33.08 -19.99
N PRO A 340 14.71 32.23 -19.29
CA PRO A 340 14.44 30.80 -19.24
C PRO A 340 13.08 30.44 -18.58
N GLY A 341 12.50 31.34 -17.79
CA GLY A 341 11.13 31.27 -17.28
C GLY A 341 10.09 31.95 -18.18
N GLY A 342 10.43 32.26 -19.43
CA GLY A 342 9.56 32.88 -20.42
C GLY A 342 9.10 34.29 -20.01
N VAL A 343 7.81 34.57 -20.22
CA VAL A 343 7.20 35.87 -19.95
C VAL A 343 7.39 36.34 -18.50
N SER A 344 7.42 35.42 -17.52
CA SER A 344 7.66 35.75 -16.10
C SER A 344 9.04 36.38 -15.86
N ASP A 345 10.08 35.87 -16.53
CA ASP A 345 11.40 36.48 -16.46
C ASP A 345 11.46 37.78 -17.25
N MET A 346 10.74 37.87 -18.38
CA MET A 346 10.66 39.09 -19.16
C MET A 346 9.99 40.23 -18.37
N LYS A 347 8.95 39.96 -17.58
CA LYS A 347 8.31 40.96 -16.68
C LYS A 347 9.29 41.59 -15.68
N LYS A 348 10.31 40.84 -15.23
CA LYS A 348 11.33 41.37 -14.30
C LYS A 348 12.24 42.40 -14.95
N LEU A 349 12.36 42.41 -16.28
CA LEU A 349 13.20 43.37 -17.00
C LEU A 349 12.82 44.82 -16.66
N THR A 350 11.53 45.11 -16.48
CA THR A 350 11.03 46.45 -16.13
C THR A 350 11.59 46.93 -14.79
N ASP A 351 11.70 46.02 -13.82
CA ASP A 351 12.29 46.31 -12.50
C ASP A 351 13.82 46.38 -12.60
N ASP A 352 14.42 45.46 -13.37
CA ASP A 352 15.87 45.35 -13.54
C ASP A 352 16.46 46.64 -14.11
N VAL A 353 15.86 47.25 -15.15
CA VAL A 353 16.41 48.49 -15.73
C VAL A 353 16.38 49.69 -14.77
N GLN A 354 15.63 49.59 -13.67
CA GLN A 354 15.53 50.60 -12.62
C GLN A 354 16.35 50.23 -11.37
N ASP A 355 16.98 49.05 -11.34
CA ASP A 355 17.69 48.56 -10.15
C ASP A 355 18.92 49.42 -9.85
N SER A 356 18.93 50.05 -8.68
CA SER A 356 20.02 50.92 -8.23
C SER A 356 21.38 50.21 -8.13
N SER A 357 21.41 48.89 -7.97
CA SER A 357 22.65 48.09 -7.94
C SER A 357 23.39 48.10 -9.29
N LEU A 358 22.71 48.34 -10.40
CA LEU A 358 23.35 48.54 -11.71
C LEU A 358 24.29 49.73 -11.71
N LYS A 359 23.99 50.81 -10.97
CA LYS A 359 24.89 51.97 -10.85
C LYS A 359 26.20 51.58 -10.16
N GLN A 360 26.14 50.71 -9.17
CA GLN A 360 27.35 50.20 -8.51
C GLN A 360 28.15 49.29 -9.44
N LEU A 361 27.48 48.40 -10.19
CA LEU A 361 28.13 47.42 -11.07
C LEU A 361 28.73 48.02 -12.34
N THR A 362 28.21 49.17 -12.79
CA THR A 362 28.67 49.93 -13.96
C THR A 362 29.63 51.06 -13.62
N GLY A 363 29.91 51.32 -12.34
CA GLY A 363 30.66 52.51 -11.94
C GLY A 363 29.96 53.82 -12.30
N SER A 364 28.61 53.81 -12.34
CA SER A 364 27.74 54.92 -12.76
C SER A 364 27.83 55.33 -14.25
N SER A 365 28.44 54.50 -15.11
CA SER A 365 28.53 54.79 -16.56
C SER A 365 27.19 54.65 -17.30
N VAL A 366 26.20 53.97 -16.73
CA VAL A 366 24.89 53.71 -17.36
C VAL A 366 23.80 54.58 -16.72
N SER A 367 23.11 55.38 -17.55
CA SER A 367 21.89 56.07 -17.15
C SER A 367 20.69 55.11 -17.16
N LEU A 368 20.20 54.75 -15.96
CA LEU A 368 19.03 53.87 -15.79
C LEU A 368 17.77 54.42 -16.48
N GLU A 369 17.61 55.75 -16.48
CA GLU A 369 16.49 56.42 -17.14
C GLU A 369 16.57 56.27 -18.67
N LYS A 370 17.76 56.46 -19.26
CA LYS A 370 17.96 56.26 -20.71
C LYS A 370 17.82 54.79 -21.11
N LEU A 371 18.31 53.87 -20.29
CA LEU A 371 18.17 52.43 -20.50
C LEU A 371 16.69 52.00 -20.51
N GLY A 372 15.93 52.42 -19.49
CA GLY A 372 14.50 52.14 -19.41
C GLY A 372 13.70 52.79 -20.55
N ASN A 373 14.01 54.03 -20.91
CA ASN A 373 13.37 54.72 -22.04
C ASN A 373 13.71 54.06 -23.38
N GLY A 374 14.94 53.58 -23.55
CA GLY A 374 15.38 52.94 -24.77
C GLY A 374 14.76 51.56 -25.00
N LEU A 375 14.45 50.80 -23.94
CA LEU A 375 13.78 49.49 -24.00
C LEU A 375 12.23 49.57 -23.99
N LYS A 376 11.66 50.77 -24.01
CA LYS A 376 10.21 50.99 -23.95
C LYS A 376 9.40 50.27 -25.05
N PRO A 377 9.87 50.15 -26.31
CA PRO A 377 9.17 49.35 -27.33
C PRO A 377 8.99 47.89 -26.92
N LEU A 378 10.01 47.27 -26.31
CA LEU A 378 9.95 45.89 -25.84
C LEU A 378 8.96 45.70 -24.69
N PHE A 379 8.80 46.68 -23.80
CA PHE A 379 7.82 46.58 -22.70
C PHE A 379 6.38 46.42 -23.18
N LYS A 380 6.02 46.96 -24.35
CA LYS A 380 4.70 46.72 -24.97
C LYS A 380 4.50 45.25 -25.37
N ILE A 381 5.58 44.56 -25.75
CA ILE A 381 5.55 43.13 -26.05
C ILE A 381 5.33 42.33 -24.78
N ILE A 382 5.99 42.72 -23.68
CA ILE A 382 5.79 42.12 -22.36
C ILE A 382 4.30 42.17 -22.02
N ASP A 383 3.65 43.33 -22.13
CA ASP A 383 2.24 43.47 -21.78
C ASP A 383 1.34 42.54 -22.62
N GLN A 384 1.54 42.49 -23.94
CA GLN A 384 0.73 41.66 -24.83
C GLN A 384 0.94 40.15 -24.61
N THR A 385 2.21 39.72 -24.50
CA THR A 385 2.55 38.31 -24.25
C THR A 385 2.15 37.86 -22.85
N SER A 386 2.13 38.77 -21.87
CA SER A 386 1.66 38.51 -20.51
C SER A 386 0.19 38.17 -20.45
N VAL A 387 -0.66 38.88 -21.20
CA VAL A 387 -2.08 38.57 -21.27
C VAL A 387 -2.32 37.17 -21.84
N ILE A 388 -1.55 36.79 -22.87
CA ILE A 388 -1.64 35.45 -23.48
C ILE A 388 -1.17 34.38 -22.51
N ASP A 389 -0.03 34.59 -21.84
CA ASP A 389 0.52 33.63 -20.89
C ASP A 389 -0.39 33.43 -19.66
N GLU A 390 -0.99 34.51 -19.15
CA GLU A 390 -1.97 34.45 -18.07
C GLU A 390 -3.22 33.65 -18.45
N LYS A 391 -3.73 33.84 -19.68
CA LYS A 391 -4.82 33.02 -20.21
C LYS A 391 -4.42 31.55 -20.29
N LEU A 392 -3.19 31.25 -20.72
CA LEU A 392 -2.66 29.90 -20.88
C LEU A 392 -2.10 29.29 -19.58
N ALA A 393 -2.17 29.96 -18.43
CA ALA A 393 -1.51 29.51 -17.20
C ALA A 393 -1.87 28.06 -16.81
N SER A 394 -3.14 27.65 -16.99
CA SER A 394 -3.62 26.29 -16.70
C SER A 394 -2.93 25.20 -17.53
N THR A 395 -2.44 25.52 -18.72
CA THR A 395 -1.74 24.58 -19.62
C THR A 395 -0.30 24.27 -19.18
N SER A 396 0.17 24.92 -18.12
CA SER A 396 1.53 24.72 -17.55
C SER A 396 1.51 23.81 -16.31
N SER A 397 0.38 23.14 -16.03
CA SER A 397 0.19 22.24 -14.88
C SER A 397 0.28 20.76 -15.27
N ASN A 398 1.02 19.98 -14.48
CA ASN A 398 1.12 18.53 -14.68
C ASN A 398 -0.18 17.77 -14.38
N HIS A 399 -1.11 18.33 -13.60
CA HIS A 399 -2.39 17.68 -13.27
C HIS A 399 -3.22 17.39 -14.52
N VAL A 400 -3.25 18.36 -15.42
CA VAL A 400 -4.01 18.35 -16.68
C VAL A 400 -3.64 17.16 -17.58
N MET A 401 -2.37 16.75 -17.58
CA MET A 401 -1.93 15.61 -18.38
C MET A 401 -2.59 14.30 -17.94
N ASN A 402 -2.95 14.16 -16.66
CA ASN A 402 -3.66 12.98 -16.17
C ASN A 402 -5.12 12.96 -16.64
N ASP A 403 -5.77 14.13 -16.73
CA ASP A 403 -7.16 14.25 -17.20
C ASP A 403 -7.26 14.00 -18.71
N LEU A 404 -6.31 14.54 -19.49
CA LEU A 404 -6.18 14.24 -20.92
C LEU A 404 -5.89 12.76 -21.17
N LYS A 405 -5.04 12.14 -20.33
CA LYS A 405 -4.80 10.70 -20.40
C LYS A 405 -6.09 9.92 -20.16
N HIS A 406 -6.84 10.28 -19.12
CA HIS A 406 -8.11 9.63 -18.82
C HIS A 406 -9.12 9.73 -19.97
N PHE A 407 -9.21 10.91 -20.62
CA PHE A 407 -10.03 11.09 -21.81
C PHE A 407 -9.55 10.22 -22.99
N ASN A 408 -8.24 10.15 -23.22
CA ASN A 408 -7.67 9.31 -24.26
C ASN A 408 -7.89 7.81 -24.00
N ASP A 409 -7.78 7.35 -22.76
CA ASP A 409 -8.05 5.95 -22.39
C ASP A 409 -9.52 5.57 -22.68
N ILE A 410 -10.47 6.48 -22.43
CA ILE A 410 -11.89 6.31 -22.82
C ILE A 410 -12.00 6.29 -24.34
N SER A 411 -11.32 7.21 -25.03
CA SER A 411 -11.35 7.30 -26.49
C SER A 411 -10.89 6.00 -27.16
N GLU A 412 -9.75 5.44 -26.73
CA GLU A 412 -9.20 4.20 -27.28
C GLU A 412 -10.14 3.00 -27.07
N MET A 413 -10.81 2.94 -25.92
CA MET A 413 -11.79 1.90 -25.63
C MET A 413 -13.03 1.99 -26.54
N VAL A 414 -13.55 3.20 -26.77
CA VAL A 414 -14.80 3.40 -27.51
C VAL A 414 -14.58 3.34 -29.02
N VAL A 415 -13.47 3.85 -29.54
CA VAL A 415 -13.17 3.86 -30.99
C VAL A 415 -13.06 2.44 -31.58
N ASN A 416 -12.78 1.43 -30.76
CA ASN A 416 -12.75 0.02 -31.17
C ASN A 416 -14.16 -0.63 -31.25
N VAL A 417 -15.22 0.08 -30.86
CA VAL A 417 -16.60 -0.38 -31.06
C VAL A 417 -16.96 -0.17 -32.53
N SER A 418 -17.38 -1.24 -33.21
CA SER A 418 -17.67 -1.23 -34.65
C SER A 418 -19.13 -1.62 -34.92
N GLN A 419 -19.54 -1.61 -36.20
CA GLN A 419 -20.85 -2.11 -36.59
C GLN A 419 -21.06 -3.57 -36.18
N ASN A 420 -20.02 -4.41 -36.23
CA ASN A 420 -20.09 -5.80 -35.75
C ASN A 420 -20.40 -5.87 -34.24
N SER A 421 -19.97 -4.88 -33.46
CA SER A 421 -20.31 -4.77 -32.05
C SER A 421 -21.80 -4.52 -31.84
N VAL A 422 -22.44 -3.72 -32.69
CA VAL A 422 -23.91 -3.53 -32.65
C VAL A 422 -24.64 -4.83 -33.02
N GLU A 423 -24.16 -5.52 -34.06
CA GLU A 423 -24.74 -6.78 -34.54
C GLU A 423 -24.58 -7.93 -33.53
N SER A 424 -23.52 -7.90 -32.71
CA SER A 424 -23.29 -8.89 -31.64
C SER A 424 -24.40 -8.97 -30.60
N ALA A 425 -25.32 -8.00 -30.53
CA ALA A 425 -26.53 -8.10 -29.73
C ALA A 425 -27.41 -9.31 -30.13
N GLU A 426 -27.27 -9.86 -31.35
CA GLU A 426 -27.96 -11.08 -31.74
C GLU A 426 -27.44 -12.34 -31.02
N THR A 427 -26.21 -12.32 -30.50
CA THR A 427 -25.62 -13.43 -29.73
C THR A 427 -26.43 -13.79 -28.49
N PHE A 428 -27.21 -12.84 -27.94
CA PHE A 428 -28.17 -13.14 -26.87
C PHE A 428 -29.16 -14.26 -27.24
N LYS A 429 -29.59 -14.34 -28.51
CA LYS A 429 -30.43 -15.45 -29.02
C LYS A 429 -29.64 -16.76 -29.06
N ASN A 430 -28.40 -16.72 -29.53
CA ASN A 430 -27.55 -17.89 -29.67
C ASN A 430 -27.22 -18.52 -28.30
N TYR A 431 -27.05 -17.71 -27.26
CA TYR A 431 -26.91 -18.21 -25.89
C TYR A 431 -28.14 -18.98 -25.40
N VAL A 432 -29.36 -18.52 -25.72
CA VAL A 432 -30.59 -19.25 -25.38
C VAL A 432 -30.63 -20.62 -26.08
N THR A 433 -30.17 -20.70 -27.34
CA THR A 433 -30.06 -21.97 -28.07
C THR A 433 -29.12 -22.95 -27.35
N CYS A 434 -27.95 -22.50 -26.91
CA CYS A 434 -27.05 -23.35 -26.13
C CYS A 434 -27.68 -23.76 -24.79
N HIS A 435 -28.37 -22.83 -24.13
CA HIS A 435 -28.95 -23.04 -22.82
C HIS A 435 -30.03 -24.13 -22.77
N ASN A 436 -30.84 -24.27 -23.83
CA ASN A 436 -31.94 -25.24 -23.90
C ASN A 436 -31.50 -26.72 -23.89
N LEU A 437 -30.20 -27.01 -23.85
CA LEU A 437 -29.68 -28.36 -23.61
C LEU A 437 -30.01 -28.79 -22.17
N ALA A 438 -30.53 -30.00 -21.95
CA ALA A 438 -30.98 -30.42 -20.63
C ALA A 438 -29.87 -30.35 -19.55
N LEU A 439 -30.17 -29.71 -18.41
CA LEU A 439 -29.33 -29.74 -17.20
C LEU A 439 -29.75 -30.91 -16.30
N THR A 440 -28.87 -31.88 -16.09
CA THR A 440 -29.17 -33.01 -15.18
C THR A 440 -28.93 -32.60 -13.73
N ARG A 441 -29.95 -32.72 -12.88
CA ARG A 441 -29.90 -32.34 -11.45
C ARG A 441 -29.32 -33.48 -10.61
N VAL A 442 -28.01 -33.55 -10.49
CA VAL A 442 -27.32 -34.60 -9.72
C VAL A 442 -26.62 -34.01 -8.50
N ILE A 443 -26.48 -34.83 -7.45
CA ILE A 443 -25.72 -34.53 -6.24
C ILE A 443 -24.25 -34.91 -6.50
N TYR A 444 -23.36 -33.92 -6.61
CA TYR A 444 -21.95 -34.12 -6.95
C TYR A 444 -21.04 -34.37 -5.73
N SER A 445 -21.60 -34.50 -4.52
CA SER A 445 -20.85 -34.61 -3.27
C SER A 445 -19.89 -35.80 -3.23
N GLU A 446 -20.22 -36.89 -3.91
CA GLU A 446 -19.34 -38.06 -4.00
C GLU A 446 -18.12 -37.79 -4.90
N ILE A 447 -18.30 -37.04 -6.00
CA ILE A 447 -17.19 -36.64 -6.90
C ILE A 447 -16.25 -35.68 -6.19
N GLU A 448 -16.79 -34.69 -5.49
CA GLU A 448 -16.01 -33.77 -4.66
C GLU A 448 -15.19 -34.52 -3.60
N LYS A 449 -15.77 -35.55 -2.96
CA LYS A 449 -15.08 -36.38 -1.97
C LYS A 449 -13.90 -37.15 -2.57
N ILE A 450 -14.03 -37.65 -3.79
CA ILE A 450 -12.94 -38.33 -4.52
C ILE A 450 -11.80 -37.35 -4.80
N ILE A 451 -12.09 -36.21 -5.43
CA ILE A 451 -11.09 -35.18 -5.80
C ILE A 451 -10.35 -34.70 -4.55
N LYS A 452 -11.10 -34.44 -3.47
CA LYS A 452 -10.54 -34.02 -2.19
C LYS A 452 -9.61 -35.07 -1.57
N SER A 453 -10.00 -36.34 -1.64
CA SER A 453 -9.18 -37.44 -1.14
C SER A 453 -7.90 -37.58 -1.96
N ALA A 454 -7.98 -37.45 -3.29
CA ALA A 454 -6.83 -37.46 -4.17
C ALA A 454 -5.82 -36.34 -3.87
N LYS A 455 -6.29 -35.09 -3.69
CA LYS A 455 -5.44 -33.96 -3.26
C LYS A 455 -4.77 -34.18 -1.91
N MET A 456 -5.47 -34.84 -0.97
CA MET A 456 -4.89 -35.16 0.34
C MET A 456 -3.78 -36.21 0.24
N ILE A 457 -3.98 -37.23 -0.60
CA ILE A 457 -2.96 -38.24 -0.90
C ILE A 457 -1.73 -37.57 -1.51
N GLU A 458 -1.91 -36.72 -2.52
CA GLU A 458 -0.81 -35.97 -3.15
C GLU A 458 -0.01 -35.17 -2.12
N LYS A 459 -0.69 -34.40 -1.26
CA LYS A 459 -0.06 -33.62 -0.20
C LYS A 459 0.74 -34.48 0.77
N MET A 460 0.12 -35.54 1.28
CA MET A 460 0.73 -36.41 2.30
C MET A 460 1.89 -37.23 1.73
N THR A 461 1.74 -37.77 0.51
CA THR A 461 2.78 -38.55 -0.17
C THR A 461 3.95 -37.68 -0.62
N THR A 462 3.73 -36.42 -0.98
CA THR A 462 4.81 -35.47 -1.30
C THR A 462 5.76 -35.29 -0.11
N GLY A 463 5.23 -35.08 1.09
CA GLY A 463 6.06 -34.97 2.30
C GLY A 463 6.85 -36.25 2.61
N ILE A 464 6.24 -37.43 2.43
CA ILE A 464 6.92 -38.72 2.61
C ILE A 464 8.07 -38.87 1.58
N ILE A 465 7.80 -38.56 0.30
CA ILE A 465 8.79 -38.67 -0.77
C ILE A 465 9.94 -37.67 -0.58
N GLU A 466 9.68 -36.45 -0.11
CA GLU A 466 10.73 -35.46 0.19
C GLU A 466 11.68 -35.94 1.29
N VAL A 467 11.15 -36.62 2.30
CA VAL A 467 11.91 -37.06 3.47
C VAL A 467 12.73 -38.30 3.20
N PHE A 468 12.15 -39.29 2.51
CA PHE A 468 12.78 -40.59 2.30
C PHE A 468 13.36 -40.78 0.90
N GLY A 469 12.86 -40.09 -0.13
CA GLY A 469 13.21 -40.34 -1.52
C GLY A 469 14.67 -40.04 -1.88
N ASN A 470 15.32 -39.15 -1.14
CA ASN A 470 16.74 -38.78 -1.33
C ASN A 470 17.57 -38.91 -0.03
N PHE A 471 17.06 -39.61 0.98
CA PHE A 471 17.74 -39.70 2.26
C PHE A 471 19.02 -40.54 2.16
N ASN A 472 20.13 -40.03 2.68
CA ASN A 472 21.40 -40.74 2.70
C ASN A 472 21.59 -41.45 4.06
N ILE A 473 21.27 -42.73 4.09
CA ILE A 473 21.39 -43.56 5.30
C ILE A 473 22.85 -43.71 5.77
N GLU A 474 23.82 -43.75 4.85
CA GLU A 474 25.24 -43.85 5.19
C GLU A 474 25.75 -42.58 5.87
N LYS A 475 25.25 -41.41 5.45
CA LYS A 475 25.51 -40.14 6.13
C LYS A 475 24.92 -40.12 7.53
N LEU A 476 23.72 -40.68 7.74
CA LEU A 476 23.11 -40.76 9.07
C LEU A 476 23.95 -41.63 10.02
N LYS A 477 24.38 -42.82 9.58
CA LYS A 477 25.27 -43.71 10.32
C LYS A 477 26.58 -42.99 10.69
N THR A 478 27.19 -42.33 9.72
CA THR A 478 28.43 -41.55 9.92
C THR A 478 28.24 -40.43 10.95
N ASP A 479 27.11 -39.69 10.88
CA ASP A 479 26.79 -38.63 11.83
C ASP A 479 26.60 -39.19 13.27
N HIS A 480 25.99 -40.36 13.42
CA HIS A 480 25.82 -41.04 14.71
C HIS A 480 27.15 -41.52 15.30
N GLU A 481 27.98 -42.17 14.50
CA GLU A 481 29.31 -42.66 14.91
C GLU A 481 30.21 -41.49 15.34
N ASN A 482 30.20 -40.40 14.57
CA ASN A 482 30.93 -39.18 14.90
C ASN A 482 30.43 -38.55 16.21
N PHE A 483 29.11 -38.55 16.45
CA PHE A 483 28.54 -38.04 17.70
C PHE A 483 29.02 -38.86 18.90
N ILE A 484 28.93 -40.20 18.83
CA ILE A 484 29.38 -41.10 19.91
C ILE A 484 30.88 -40.92 20.18
N THR A 485 31.70 -40.85 19.14
CA THR A 485 33.17 -40.67 19.27
C THR A 485 33.51 -39.36 19.98
N LYS A 486 32.79 -38.28 19.69
CA LYS A 486 33.00 -36.96 20.31
C LYS A 486 32.65 -36.89 21.79
N LEU A 487 31.85 -37.82 22.31
CA LEU A 487 31.57 -37.91 23.75
C LEU A 487 32.83 -38.24 24.55
N GLY A 488 33.82 -38.90 23.94
CA GLY A 488 35.14 -39.12 24.53
C GLY A 488 35.28 -40.36 25.42
N PHE A 489 34.32 -41.28 25.37
CA PHE A 489 34.47 -42.62 25.96
C PHE A 489 35.44 -43.46 25.12
N LYS A 490 36.24 -44.32 25.76
CA LYS A 490 37.02 -45.33 25.03
C LYS A 490 36.11 -46.44 24.49
N ASP A 491 35.20 -46.91 25.34
CA ASP A 491 34.12 -47.82 25.01
C ASP A 491 32.95 -47.52 25.94
N ILE A 492 31.94 -46.82 25.39
CA ILE A 492 30.75 -46.37 26.12
C ILE A 492 29.91 -47.54 26.67
N GLU A 493 30.05 -48.75 26.12
CA GLU A 493 29.32 -49.94 26.57
C GLU A 493 30.09 -50.71 27.67
N ASP A 494 31.40 -50.47 27.85
CA ASP A 494 32.17 -51.00 28.99
C ASP A 494 31.98 -50.15 30.25
N SER A 495 30.96 -50.52 31.03
CA SER A 495 30.62 -49.88 32.31
C SER A 495 31.79 -49.69 33.28
N LYS A 496 32.71 -50.66 33.40
CA LYS A 496 33.81 -50.60 34.38
C LYS A 496 34.80 -49.47 34.08
N THR A 497 34.99 -49.19 32.81
CA THR A 497 35.92 -48.16 32.32
C THR A 497 35.18 -46.83 32.17
N SER A 498 34.00 -46.82 31.56
CA SER A 498 33.21 -45.62 31.26
C SER A 498 32.75 -44.84 32.50
N GLU A 499 32.42 -45.51 33.61
CA GLU A 499 32.06 -44.84 34.86
C GLU A 499 33.18 -43.92 35.37
N LYS A 500 34.44 -44.35 35.22
CA LYS A 500 35.63 -43.59 35.64
C LYS A 500 35.96 -42.44 34.67
N GLU A 501 35.45 -42.49 33.45
CA GLU A 501 35.67 -41.50 32.38
C GLU A 501 34.65 -40.35 32.44
N MET A 502 33.53 -40.52 33.15
CA MET A 502 32.41 -39.57 33.18
C MET A 502 32.77 -38.12 33.51
N LYS A 503 33.76 -37.90 34.38
CA LYS A 503 34.21 -36.56 34.74
C LYS A 503 34.82 -35.83 33.54
N ASP A 504 35.60 -36.54 32.73
CA ASP A 504 36.23 -36.01 31.51
C ASP A 504 35.19 -35.86 30.39
N VAL A 505 34.29 -36.84 30.23
CA VAL A 505 33.17 -36.81 29.29
C VAL A 505 32.27 -35.58 29.51
N LEU A 506 31.85 -35.30 30.74
CA LEU A 506 31.03 -34.11 31.04
C LEU A 506 31.79 -32.81 30.80
N GLY A 507 33.12 -32.78 30.97
CA GLY A 507 33.96 -31.63 30.66
C GLY A 507 34.12 -31.37 29.16
N LYS A 508 34.04 -32.42 28.33
CA LYS A 508 34.14 -32.36 26.86
C LYS A 508 32.78 -32.23 26.17
N LEU A 509 31.69 -32.55 26.86
CA LEU A 509 30.33 -32.54 26.30
C LEU A 509 29.92 -31.14 25.83
N LYS A 510 29.71 -31.00 24.51
CA LYS A 510 29.17 -29.77 23.92
C LYS A 510 27.66 -29.87 23.77
N LYS A 511 26.93 -29.03 24.50
CA LYS A 511 25.45 -28.99 24.40
C LYS A 511 24.96 -28.74 22.97
N SER A 512 25.68 -27.91 22.19
CA SER A 512 25.34 -27.65 20.80
C SER A 512 25.31 -28.92 19.94
N GLU A 513 26.23 -29.86 20.15
CA GLU A 513 26.28 -31.11 19.38
C GLU A 513 25.11 -32.05 19.73
N VAL A 514 24.66 -32.03 20.99
CA VAL A 514 23.46 -32.74 21.44
C VAL A 514 22.21 -32.09 20.86
N SER A 515 22.11 -30.76 20.89
CA SER A 515 21.00 -30.00 20.31
C SER A 515 20.89 -30.19 18.79
N ASP A 516 22.02 -30.25 18.08
CA ASP A 516 22.05 -30.49 16.64
C ASP A 516 21.48 -31.87 16.27
N LEU A 517 21.90 -32.93 16.99
CA LEU A 517 21.39 -34.27 16.77
C LEU A 517 19.91 -34.39 17.19
N LEU A 518 19.53 -33.78 18.31
CA LEU A 518 18.15 -33.71 18.78
C LEU A 518 17.23 -33.03 17.76
N SER A 519 17.69 -31.92 17.17
CA SER A 519 16.97 -31.21 16.11
C SER A 519 16.80 -32.09 14.87
N LYS A 520 17.86 -32.74 14.40
CA LYS A 520 17.80 -33.69 13.26
C LYS A 520 16.78 -34.81 13.51
N MET A 521 16.83 -35.48 14.67
CA MET A 521 15.89 -36.55 15.01
C MET A 521 14.44 -36.05 15.13
N SER A 522 14.25 -34.87 15.71
CA SER A 522 12.94 -34.25 15.87
C SER A 522 12.33 -33.84 14.53
N GLN A 523 13.14 -33.34 13.59
CA GLN A 523 12.71 -33.02 12.22
C GLN A 523 12.26 -34.29 11.48
N ILE A 524 13.06 -35.36 11.53
CA ILE A 524 12.71 -36.65 10.94
C ILE A 524 11.39 -37.18 11.54
N LYS A 525 11.25 -37.16 12.87
CA LYS A 525 10.03 -37.58 13.56
C LYS A 525 8.81 -36.75 13.12
N TYR A 526 8.93 -35.43 13.06
CA TYR A 526 7.82 -34.55 12.65
C TYR A 526 7.35 -34.89 11.23
N SER A 527 8.30 -35.11 10.33
CA SER A 527 8.04 -35.46 8.94
C SER A 527 7.31 -36.80 8.75
N ILE A 528 7.50 -37.77 9.64
CA ILE A 528 6.81 -39.07 9.60
C ILE A 528 5.51 -39.11 10.43
N THR A 529 5.16 -38.01 11.13
CA THR A 529 3.95 -37.92 11.97
C THR A 529 2.67 -37.70 11.13
N VAL A 530 2.75 -37.88 9.80
CA VAL A 530 1.55 -37.95 8.95
C VAL A 530 0.62 -39.00 9.54
N ASN A 531 -0.66 -38.65 9.71
CA ASN A 531 -1.66 -39.60 10.17
C ASN A 531 -1.86 -40.67 9.09
N ILE A 532 -1.08 -41.76 9.19
CA ILE A 532 -1.06 -42.87 8.23
C ILE A 532 -2.45 -43.49 8.10
N THR A 533 -3.19 -43.60 9.21
CA THR A 533 -4.58 -44.07 9.20
C THR A 533 -5.45 -43.19 8.30
N ALA A 534 -5.36 -41.86 8.46
CA ALA A 534 -6.10 -40.92 7.62
C ALA A 534 -5.64 -40.96 6.15
N LEU A 535 -4.34 -41.17 5.88
CA LEU A 535 -3.84 -41.37 4.52
C LEU A 535 -4.47 -42.62 3.87
N LEU A 536 -4.47 -43.75 4.58
CA LEU A 536 -5.03 -45.00 4.09
C LEU A 536 -6.56 -44.93 3.90
N GLU A 537 -7.27 -44.15 4.72
CA GLU A 537 -8.69 -43.85 4.51
C GLU A 537 -8.91 -43.11 3.18
N HIS A 538 -8.12 -42.08 2.89
CA HIS A 538 -8.20 -41.36 1.62
C HIS A 538 -7.82 -42.25 0.42
N VAL A 539 -6.77 -43.05 0.55
CA VAL A 539 -6.35 -44.06 -0.45
C VAL A 539 -7.50 -45.03 -0.75
N THR A 540 -8.20 -45.49 0.28
CA THR A 540 -9.35 -46.40 0.13
C THR A 540 -10.47 -45.75 -0.68
N VAL A 541 -10.83 -44.50 -0.35
CA VAL A 541 -11.87 -43.75 -1.10
C VAL A 541 -11.52 -43.66 -2.59
N VAL A 542 -10.28 -43.28 -2.92
CA VAL A 542 -9.83 -43.13 -4.31
C VAL A 542 -9.69 -44.48 -5.01
N LYS A 543 -9.24 -45.53 -4.32
CA LYS A 543 -9.12 -46.88 -4.86
C LYS A 543 -10.49 -47.46 -5.27
N GLU A 544 -11.50 -47.28 -4.43
CA GLU A 544 -12.84 -47.84 -4.64
C GLU A 544 -13.66 -47.04 -5.63
N LYS A 545 -13.58 -45.70 -5.57
CA LYS A 545 -14.48 -44.81 -6.31
C LYS A 545 -13.79 -43.94 -7.36
N GLY A 546 -12.45 -43.93 -7.42
CA GLY A 546 -11.71 -43.04 -8.31
C GLY A 546 -11.95 -43.27 -9.81
N SER A 547 -12.38 -44.46 -10.22
CA SER A 547 -12.74 -44.75 -11.61
C SER A 547 -13.96 -43.96 -12.10
N THR A 548 -14.89 -43.63 -11.19
CA THR A 548 -16.17 -42.98 -11.50
C THR A 548 -16.09 -41.44 -11.46
N VAL A 549 -14.93 -40.87 -11.18
CA VAL A 549 -14.76 -39.41 -10.97
C VAL A 549 -15.24 -38.56 -12.16
N ASN A 550 -15.19 -39.10 -13.37
CA ASN A 550 -15.66 -38.47 -14.61
C ASN A 550 -16.75 -39.31 -15.31
N GLN A 551 -17.51 -40.11 -14.54
CA GLN A 551 -18.60 -40.96 -15.02
C GLN A 551 -19.87 -40.70 -14.20
N PHE A 552 -20.24 -39.42 -14.05
CA PHE A 552 -21.46 -39.03 -13.35
C PHE A 552 -22.53 -38.55 -14.33
N GLU A 553 -23.78 -38.77 -13.94
CA GLU A 553 -24.94 -38.42 -14.73
C GLU A 553 -24.97 -36.90 -15.04
N GLY A 554 -25.21 -36.56 -16.30
CA GLY A 554 -25.24 -35.17 -16.79
C GLY A 554 -23.93 -34.61 -17.33
N LEU A 555 -22.77 -35.28 -17.11
CA LEU A 555 -21.47 -34.77 -17.57
C LEU A 555 -21.39 -34.60 -19.10
N GLU A 556 -21.91 -35.56 -19.86
CA GLU A 556 -21.92 -35.49 -21.33
C GLU A 556 -22.83 -34.37 -21.85
N GLY A 557 -23.99 -34.19 -21.21
CA GLY A 557 -24.92 -33.10 -21.55
C GLY A 557 -24.31 -31.72 -21.27
N GLU A 558 -23.61 -31.58 -20.15
CA GLU A 558 -22.91 -30.33 -19.83
C GLU A 558 -21.73 -30.07 -20.78
N THR A 559 -21.00 -31.11 -21.18
CA THR A 559 -19.92 -30.98 -22.15
C THR A 559 -20.45 -30.43 -23.49
N LYS A 560 -21.62 -30.90 -23.95
CA LYS A 560 -22.31 -30.39 -25.15
C LYS A 560 -22.75 -28.93 -24.99
N PHE A 561 -23.18 -28.50 -23.81
CA PHE A 561 -23.48 -27.10 -23.52
C PHE A 561 -22.25 -26.21 -23.71
N HIS A 562 -21.12 -26.60 -23.13
CA HIS A 562 -19.89 -25.85 -23.30
C HIS A 562 -19.33 -25.88 -24.72
N GLU A 563 -19.48 -27.00 -25.45
CA GLU A 563 -19.16 -27.06 -26.88
C GLU A 563 -19.99 -26.08 -27.70
N CYS A 564 -21.28 -25.92 -27.37
CA CYS A 564 -22.13 -24.92 -28.01
C CYS A 564 -21.61 -23.50 -27.75
N LEU A 565 -21.29 -23.16 -26.49
CA LEU A 565 -20.75 -21.84 -26.15
C LEU A 565 -19.41 -21.56 -26.87
N ARG A 566 -18.53 -22.55 -26.97
CA ARG A 566 -17.24 -22.40 -27.67
C ARG A 566 -17.39 -22.10 -29.16
N LYS A 567 -18.45 -22.58 -29.81
CA LYS A 567 -18.73 -22.23 -31.21
C LYS A 567 -19.11 -20.75 -31.40
N LEU A 568 -19.51 -20.07 -30.33
CA LEU A 568 -19.88 -18.65 -30.33
C LEU A 568 -18.71 -17.74 -29.93
N ALA A 569 -17.45 -18.21 -29.97
CA ALA A 569 -16.31 -17.51 -29.39
C ALA A 569 -16.14 -16.09 -29.90
N ASP A 570 -16.12 -15.90 -31.23
CA ASP A 570 -15.88 -14.60 -31.84
C ASP A 570 -17.02 -13.61 -31.52
N GLU A 571 -18.27 -14.06 -31.62
CA GLU A 571 -19.44 -13.20 -31.40
C GLU A 571 -19.66 -12.89 -29.91
N SER A 572 -19.29 -13.84 -29.03
CA SER A 572 -19.29 -13.72 -27.57
C SER A 572 -18.27 -12.70 -27.08
N GLU A 573 -17.05 -12.74 -27.63
CA GLU A 573 -15.98 -11.80 -27.28
C GLU A 573 -16.33 -10.37 -27.72
N ILE A 574 -16.86 -10.21 -28.94
CA ILE A 574 -17.32 -8.91 -29.44
C ILE A 574 -18.46 -8.36 -28.56
N LEU A 575 -19.45 -9.20 -28.21
CA LEU A 575 -20.55 -8.81 -27.33
C LEU A 575 -20.04 -8.42 -25.93
N ALA A 576 -19.15 -9.21 -25.34
CA ALA A 576 -18.58 -8.93 -24.02
C ALA A 576 -17.79 -7.62 -24.02
N HIS A 577 -17.04 -7.34 -25.09
CA HIS A 577 -16.32 -6.08 -25.26
C HIS A 577 -17.28 -4.89 -25.25
N VAL A 578 -18.29 -4.85 -26.12
CA VAL A 578 -19.21 -3.70 -26.22
C VAL A 578 -20.08 -3.54 -24.98
N VAL A 579 -20.47 -4.63 -24.32
CA VAL A 579 -21.13 -4.60 -23.01
C VAL A 579 -20.21 -3.94 -21.97
N GLY A 580 -18.94 -4.37 -21.90
CA GLY A 580 -17.96 -3.80 -20.98
C GLY A 580 -17.72 -2.31 -21.21
N VAL A 581 -17.66 -1.86 -22.47
CA VAL A 581 -17.57 -0.44 -22.84
C VAL A 581 -18.82 0.32 -22.38
N THR A 582 -20.01 -0.21 -22.68
CA THR A 582 -21.30 0.40 -22.33
C THR A 582 -21.44 0.59 -20.81
N GLN A 583 -21.14 -0.45 -20.03
CA GLN A 583 -21.16 -0.38 -18.56
C GLN A 583 -20.15 0.63 -17.98
N LYS A 584 -18.96 0.74 -18.57
CA LYS A 584 -17.97 1.73 -18.16
C LYS A 584 -18.44 3.15 -18.47
N LEU A 585 -19.00 3.38 -19.66
CA LEU A 585 -19.57 4.66 -20.06
C LEU A 585 -20.71 5.11 -19.15
N ARG A 586 -21.55 4.19 -18.66
CA ARG A 586 -22.57 4.49 -17.62
C ARG A 586 -21.97 5.03 -16.31
N LYS A 587 -20.68 4.76 -16.03
CA LYS A 587 -19.99 5.03 -14.76
C LYS A 587 -18.85 6.05 -14.90
N VAL A 588 -18.73 6.74 -16.04
CA VAL A 588 -17.66 7.72 -16.30
C VAL A 588 -17.75 8.90 -15.33
N ASN A 589 -16.61 9.35 -14.82
CA ASN A 589 -16.54 10.52 -13.95
C ASN A 589 -16.57 11.82 -14.77
N THR A 590 -17.71 12.50 -14.75
CA THR A 590 -17.93 13.75 -15.51
C THR A 590 -17.08 14.93 -15.04
N THR A 591 -16.57 14.92 -13.81
CA THR A 591 -15.74 16.03 -13.29
C THR A 591 -14.39 16.13 -14.02
N LYS A 592 -13.79 14.99 -14.38
CA LYS A 592 -12.50 14.95 -15.10
C LYS A 592 -12.61 15.40 -16.56
N ILE A 593 -13.79 15.27 -17.15
CA ILE A 593 -14.07 15.69 -18.53
C ILE A 593 -14.16 17.21 -18.63
N HIS A 594 -14.68 17.86 -17.57
CA HIS A 594 -14.84 19.32 -17.55
C HIS A 594 -13.49 20.05 -17.68
N GLU A 595 -12.43 19.51 -17.10
CA GLU A 595 -11.08 20.07 -17.21
C GLU A 595 -10.59 20.06 -18.65
N VAL A 596 -10.71 18.92 -19.37
CA VAL A 596 -10.30 18.79 -20.78
C VAL A 596 -10.98 19.82 -21.67
N GLU A 597 -12.28 20.01 -21.49
CA GLU A 597 -13.04 21.02 -22.21
C GLU A 597 -12.61 22.45 -21.85
N THR A 598 -12.33 22.70 -20.57
CA THR A 598 -11.86 24.01 -20.08
C THR A 598 -10.52 24.38 -20.70
N ILE A 599 -9.58 23.42 -20.76
CA ILE A 599 -8.28 23.61 -21.40
C ILE A 599 -8.43 23.88 -22.89
N ALA A 600 -9.25 23.10 -23.60
CA ALA A 600 -9.50 23.32 -25.02
C ALA A 600 -10.07 24.74 -25.26
N ARG A 601 -10.99 25.18 -24.41
CA ARG A 601 -11.54 26.55 -24.45
C ARG A 601 -10.48 27.61 -24.17
N THR A 602 -9.61 27.39 -23.20
CA THR A 602 -8.49 28.27 -22.87
C THR A 602 -7.56 28.44 -24.08
N VAL A 603 -7.16 27.34 -24.73
CA VAL A 603 -6.31 27.39 -25.93
C VAL A 603 -7.00 28.10 -27.09
N ALA A 604 -8.29 27.83 -27.32
CA ALA A 604 -9.05 28.54 -28.35
C ALA A 604 -9.19 30.04 -28.06
N SER A 605 -9.25 30.45 -26.79
CA SER A 605 -9.46 31.84 -26.39
C SER A 605 -8.31 32.79 -26.72
N VAL A 606 -7.09 32.26 -26.93
CA VAL A 606 -5.91 33.07 -27.28
C VAL A 606 -5.67 33.17 -28.78
N SER A 607 -6.51 32.53 -29.61
CA SER A 607 -6.38 32.52 -31.07
C SER A 607 -6.26 33.94 -31.66
N GLN A 608 -7.16 34.85 -31.30
CA GLN A 608 -7.14 36.23 -31.80
C GLN A 608 -5.95 37.04 -31.27
N ASP A 609 -5.57 36.83 -30.02
CA ASP A 609 -4.42 37.51 -29.42
C ASP A 609 -3.12 37.09 -30.13
N LEU A 610 -2.95 35.79 -30.39
CA LEU A 610 -1.81 35.23 -31.12
C LEU A 610 -1.79 35.69 -32.58
N MET A 611 -2.93 35.82 -33.26
CA MET A 611 -2.98 36.41 -34.61
C MET A 611 -2.57 37.89 -34.63
N SER A 612 -2.77 38.61 -33.52
CA SER A 612 -2.45 40.04 -33.44
C SER A 612 -0.96 40.35 -33.27
N ILE A 613 -0.14 39.37 -32.85
CA ILE A 613 1.30 39.56 -32.57
C ILE A 613 2.09 39.94 -33.82
N GLY A 614 1.65 39.56 -35.01
CA GLY A 614 2.31 39.93 -36.27
C GLY A 614 2.41 41.45 -36.49
N LYS A 615 1.58 42.24 -35.81
CA LYS A 615 1.61 43.72 -35.86
C LYS A 615 2.65 44.34 -34.92
N ILE A 616 3.28 43.57 -34.05
CA ILE A 616 4.20 44.05 -33.02
C ILE A 616 5.44 44.75 -33.63
N PRO A 617 6.20 44.15 -34.56
CA PRO A 617 7.40 44.78 -35.12
C PRO A 617 7.13 46.17 -35.71
N GLU A 618 6.03 46.30 -36.46
CA GLU A 618 5.62 47.58 -37.06
C GLU A 618 5.20 48.62 -36.02
N ASN A 619 4.64 48.19 -34.88
CA ASN A 619 4.30 49.09 -33.78
C ASN A 619 5.52 49.52 -32.96
N MET A 620 6.57 48.69 -32.90
CA MET A 620 7.83 49.05 -32.23
C MET A 620 8.59 50.14 -32.97
N LYS A 621 8.45 50.21 -34.29
CA LYS A 621 9.06 51.24 -35.15
C LYS A 621 8.37 52.61 -35.08
N LYS A 622 7.24 52.75 -34.36
CA LYS A 622 6.49 54.02 -34.25
C LYS A 622 6.96 54.84 -33.05
N ASN A 623 7.22 56.14 -33.26
CA ASN A 623 7.61 57.10 -32.21
C ASN A 623 8.87 56.67 -31.42
N VAL A 624 9.86 56.14 -32.14
CA VAL A 624 11.14 55.66 -31.57
C VAL A 624 11.90 56.81 -30.93
N GLN A 625 12.28 56.65 -29.67
CA GLN A 625 13.07 57.63 -28.94
C GLN A 625 14.55 57.55 -29.37
N PRO A 626 15.33 58.65 -29.29
CA PRO A 626 16.76 58.62 -29.61
C PRO A 626 17.52 57.53 -28.85
N ALA A 627 17.21 57.33 -27.57
CA ALA A 627 17.80 56.27 -26.74
C ALA A 627 17.49 54.85 -27.25
N THR A 628 16.35 54.63 -27.92
CA THR A 628 16.02 53.34 -28.55
C THR A 628 16.87 53.11 -29.80
N THR A 629 17.01 54.13 -30.66
CA THR A 629 17.86 54.04 -31.86
C THR A 629 19.31 53.75 -31.48
N GLU A 630 19.80 54.39 -30.43
CA GLU A 630 21.16 54.22 -29.92
C GLU A 630 21.39 52.81 -29.33
N LEU A 631 20.44 52.29 -28.53
CA LEU A 631 20.52 50.92 -28.01
C LEU A 631 20.50 49.86 -29.13
N ASN A 632 19.66 50.06 -30.15
CA ASN A 632 19.55 49.14 -31.29
C ASN A 632 20.78 49.20 -32.22
N ALA A 633 21.63 50.22 -32.12
CA ALA A 633 22.87 50.32 -32.91
C ALA A 633 24.02 49.47 -32.34
N MET A 634 23.81 48.76 -31.23
CA MET A 634 24.82 47.88 -30.63
C MET A 634 25.14 46.70 -31.56
N SER A 635 26.35 46.68 -32.12
CA SER A 635 26.85 45.56 -32.92
C SER A 635 26.93 44.29 -32.07
N ASP A 636 26.64 43.15 -32.69
CA ASP A 636 26.75 41.81 -32.08
C ASP A 636 25.91 41.61 -30.80
N ALA A 637 24.84 42.41 -30.62
CA ALA A 637 23.98 42.35 -29.43
C ALA A 637 23.41 40.95 -29.17
N LEU A 638 22.97 40.24 -30.23
CA LEU A 638 22.42 38.89 -30.13
C LEU A 638 23.48 37.86 -29.74
N GLU A 639 24.67 37.92 -30.34
CA GLU A 639 25.78 37.03 -30.00
C GLU A 639 26.26 37.27 -28.56
N THR A 640 26.44 38.53 -28.18
CA THR A 640 26.82 38.94 -26.82
C THR A 640 25.80 38.45 -25.79
N SER A 641 24.51 38.68 -26.03
CA SER A 641 23.43 38.21 -25.17
C SER A 641 23.41 36.70 -25.01
N ARG A 642 23.59 35.95 -26.10
CA ARG A 642 23.64 34.48 -26.07
C ARG A 642 24.82 34.00 -25.24
N ASN A 643 25.99 34.61 -25.41
CA ASN A 643 27.19 34.21 -24.67
C ASN A 643 27.02 34.43 -23.16
N ILE A 644 26.45 35.57 -22.76
CA ILE A 644 26.13 35.86 -21.34
C ILE A 644 25.11 34.86 -20.80
N SER A 645 24.00 34.67 -21.51
CA SER A 645 22.87 33.86 -21.03
C SER A 645 23.21 32.37 -20.98
N LYS A 646 23.94 31.85 -21.98
CA LYS A 646 24.48 30.48 -21.95
C LYS A 646 25.42 30.30 -20.77
N SER A 647 26.41 31.19 -20.59
CA SER A 647 27.36 31.11 -19.47
C SER A 647 26.65 31.10 -18.10
N LEU A 648 25.65 31.96 -17.93
CA LEU A 648 24.85 32.03 -16.71
C LEU A 648 24.02 30.76 -16.50
N ASN A 649 23.35 30.25 -17.53
CA ASN A 649 22.54 29.04 -17.43
C ASN A 649 23.41 27.80 -17.17
N THR A 650 24.59 27.71 -17.76
CA THR A 650 25.60 26.69 -17.45
C THR A 650 26.03 26.78 -15.98
N PHE A 651 26.30 27.99 -15.49
CA PHE A 651 26.65 28.20 -14.08
C PHE A 651 25.51 27.84 -13.13
N LYS A 652 24.25 28.11 -13.49
CA LYS A 652 23.06 27.64 -12.76
C LYS A 652 23.02 26.11 -12.70
N ASN A 653 23.28 25.42 -13.81
CA ASN A 653 23.33 23.95 -13.85
C ASN A 653 24.46 23.40 -12.97
N PHE A 654 25.63 24.05 -12.93
CA PHE A 654 26.71 23.72 -11.99
C PHE A 654 26.29 23.91 -10.53
N ASN A 655 25.61 25.01 -10.21
CA ASN A 655 25.10 25.24 -8.86
C ASN A 655 24.03 24.20 -8.46
N GLU A 656 23.19 23.76 -9.41
CA GLU A 656 22.24 22.66 -9.20
C GLU A 656 22.98 21.33 -8.97
N LEU A 657 23.96 20.98 -9.80
CA LEU A 657 24.77 19.78 -9.66
C LEU A 657 25.50 19.73 -8.31
N LYS A 658 26.08 20.85 -7.87
CA LYS A 658 26.71 20.99 -6.55
C LYS A 658 25.72 20.65 -5.41
N GLY A 659 24.45 21.01 -5.58
CA GLY A 659 23.37 20.71 -4.64
C GLY A 659 22.96 19.23 -4.59
N MET A 660 23.41 18.41 -5.54
CA MET A 660 23.01 17.00 -5.66
C MET A 660 23.90 16.01 -4.90
N SER A 661 24.82 16.48 -4.03
CA SER A 661 25.75 15.62 -3.26
C SER A 661 25.08 14.36 -2.68
N ALA A 662 24.02 14.51 -1.89
CA ALA A 662 23.31 13.37 -1.28
C ALA A 662 22.65 12.44 -2.31
N SER A 663 22.21 12.98 -3.44
CA SER A 663 21.64 12.21 -4.54
C SER A 663 22.69 11.46 -5.35
N VAL A 664 23.92 11.98 -5.43
CA VAL A 664 25.03 11.30 -6.10
C VAL A 664 25.55 10.16 -5.23
N ASP A 665 25.60 10.33 -3.91
CA ASP A 665 25.95 9.26 -2.96
C ASP A 665 25.02 8.04 -3.08
N GLU A 666 23.73 8.25 -3.44
CA GLU A 666 22.80 7.14 -3.70
C GLU A 666 23.18 6.31 -4.94
N LEU A 667 23.98 6.85 -5.87
CA LEU A 667 24.38 6.15 -7.11
C LEU A 667 25.42 5.05 -6.87
N ASP A 668 26.16 5.07 -5.76
CA ASP A 668 27.10 4.00 -5.38
C ASP A 668 26.38 2.67 -5.14
N THR A 669 25.13 2.74 -4.68
CA THR A 669 24.30 1.55 -4.42
C THR A 669 23.87 0.81 -5.69
N VAL A 670 24.02 1.44 -6.87
CA VAL A 670 23.56 0.90 -8.16
C VAL A 670 24.51 -0.16 -8.70
N GLU A 671 25.82 -0.02 -8.48
CA GLU A 671 26.83 -0.92 -9.04
C GLU A 671 26.61 -2.37 -8.59
N LYS A 672 26.25 -2.54 -7.31
CA LYS A 672 25.94 -3.83 -6.74
C LYS A 672 24.72 -4.48 -7.40
N SER A 673 23.66 -3.71 -7.62
CA SER A 673 22.42 -4.20 -8.24
C SER A 673 22.63 -4.63 -9.69
N VAL A 674 23.46 -3.89 -10.43
CA VAL A 674 23.79 -4.20 -11.82
C VAL A 674 24.72 -5.43 -11.91
N ALA A 675 25.71 -5.54 -11.03
CA ALA A 675 26.57 -6.71 -10.94
C ALA A 675 25.78 -7.99 -10.63
N ASP A 676 24.78 -7.92 -9.75
CA ASP A 676 23.89 -9.05 -9.43
C ASP A 676 23.00 -9.42 -10.62
N GLY A 677 22.48 -8.43 -11.37
CA GLY A 677 21.77 -8.67 -12.63
C GLY A 677 22.63 -9.32 -13.71
N MET A 678 23.88 -8.90 -13.86
CA MET A 678 24.82 -9.50 -14.80
C MET A 678 25.20 -10.94 -14.44
N LYS A 679 25.16 -11.32 -13.15
CA LYS A 679 25.35 -12.71 -12.71
C LYS A 679 24.17 -13.62 -13.09
N ALA A 680 22.95 -13.07 -13.18
CA ALA A 680 21.73 -13.82 -13.50
C ALA A 680 21.57 -14.12 -15.00
N ILE A 681 22.32 -13.46 -15.88
CA ILE A 681 22.29 -13.71 -17.33
C ILE A 681 23.05 -15.01 -17.67
N GLN A 682 22.34 -16.02 -18.19
CA GLN A 682 22.95 -17.28 -18.63
C GLN A 682 23.63 -17.20 -20.01
N ASN A 683 23.24 -16.24 -20.85
CA ASN A 683 23.83 -16.05 -22.18
C ASN A 683 25.14 -15.24 -22.09
N ALA A 684 26.27 -15.87 -22.40
CA ALA A 684 27.61 -15.27 -22.31
C ALA A 684 27.80 -14.06 -23.23
N ALA A 685 27.25 -14.07 -24.45
CA ALA A 685 27.38 -12.96 -25.39
C ALA A 685 26.61 -11.72 -24.92
N LEU A 686 25.40 -11.92 -24.38
CA LEU A 686 24.60 -10.85 -23.79
C LEU A 686 25.28 -10.26 -22.55
N LYS A 687 25.89 -11.09 -21.70
CA LYS A 687 26.63 -10.65 -20.51
C LYS A 687 27.81 -9.75 -20.86
N THR A 688 28.63 -10.14 -21.84
CA THR A 688 29.75 -9.33 -22.33
C THR A 688 29.28 -8.01 -22.95
N GLN A 689 28.18 -8.05 -23.70
CA GLN A 689 27.56 -6.84 -24.26
C GLN A 689 27.06 -5.88 -23.16
N MET A 690 26.42 -6.39 -22.10
CA MET A 690 25.97 -5.58 -20.97
C MET A 690 27.13 -4.97 -20.19
N GLN A 691 28.22 -5.70 -19.98
CA GLN A 691 29.43 -5.18 -19.33
C GLN A 691 30.06 -4.03 -20.13
N ALA A 692 30.18 -4.20 -21.44
CA ALA A 692 30.68 -3.15 -22.33
C ALA A 692 29.77 -1.91 -22.36
N GLN A 693 28.45 -2.11 -22.28
CA GLN A 693 27.46 -1.03 -22.24
C GLN A 693 27.41 -0.31 -20.89
N TRP A 694 27.62 -1.02 -19.77
CA TRP A 694 27.60 -0.43 -18.43
C TRP A 694 28.88 0.34 -18.10
N GLY A 695 30.06 -0.16 -18.51
CA GLY A 695 31.35 0.48 -18.26
C GLY A 695 31.73 0.54 -16.77
N ASN A 696 32.73 1.36 -16.42
CA ASN A 696 33.17 1.54 -15.04
C ASN A 696 32.30 2.59 -14.33
N HIS A 697 31.35 2.15 -13.50
CA HIS A 697 30.43 3.03 -12.78
C HIS A 697 31.05 3.70 -11.56
N THR A 698 31.96 3.02 -10.86
CA THR A 698 32.66 3.59 -9.69
C THR A 698 33.45 4.82 -10.08
N VAL A 699 34.25 4.73 -11.16
CA VAL A 699 34.98 5.89 -11.71
C VAL A 699 34.02 7.03 -12.07
N PHE A 700 32.86 6.72 -12.64
CA PHE A 700 31.84 7.73 -12.94
C PHE A 700 31.31 8.46 -11.69
N VAL A 701 31.02 7.73 -10.60
CA VAL A 701 30.54 8.36 -9.35
C VAL A 701 31.67 9.13 -8.67
N ASP A 702 32.89 8.60 -8.67
CA ASP A 702 34.08 9.25 -8.12
C ASP A 702 34.41 10.57 -8.82
N ASP A 703 34.36 10.58 -10.15
CA ASP A 703 34.59 11.80 -10.94
C ASP A 703 33.48 12.85 -10.69
N LEU A 704 32.23 12.41 -10.53
CA LEU A 704 31.10 13.29 -10.22
C LEU A 704 31.21 13.89 -8.81
N ASN A 705 31.62 13.09 -7.83
CA ASN A 705 31.88 13.55 -6.46
C ASN A 705 33.07 14.50 -6.40
N SER A 706 34.15 14.22 -7.13
CA SER A 706 35.31 15.10 -7.28
C SER A 706 34.90 16.46 -7.86
N THR A 707 34.06 16.43 -8.90
CA THR A 707 33.48 17.63 -9.51
C THR A 707 32.65 18.44 -8.50
N ILE A 708 31.77 17.79 -7.74
CA ILE A 708 30.95 18.45 -6.71
C ILE A 708 31.82 19.06 -5.61
N HIS A 709 32.90 18.38 -5.21
CA HIS A 709 33.81 18.88 -4.19
C HIS A 709 34.55 20.14 -4.66
N LEU A 710 35.07 20.11 -5.89
CA LEU A 710 35.72 21.27 -6.52
C LEU A 710 34.78 22.47 -6.60
N LEU A 711 33.51 22.26 -6.98
CA LEU A 711 32.50 23.31 -7.00
C LEU A 711 32.21 23.90 -5.61
N LYS A 712 32.19 23.06 -4.56
CA LYS A 712 32.04 23.53 -3.17
C LYS A 712 33.25 24.35 -2.73
N ASP A 713 34.46 23.98 -3.14
CA ASP A 713 35.69 24.69 -2.77
C ASP A 713 35.83 26.03 -3.51
N ASN A 714 35.47 26.06 -4.80
CA ASN A 714 35.34 27.30 -5.58
C ASN A 714 34.32 28.28 -4.96
N GLU A 715 33.23 27.77 -4.39
CA GLU A 715 32.27 28.62 -3.69
C GLU A 715 32.84 29.19 -2.39
N LYS A 716 33.58 28.38 -1.61
CA LYS A 716 34.19 28.86 -0.36
C LYS A 716 35.17 29.99 -0.62
N SER A 717 36.02 29.85 -1.64
CA SER A 717 37.05 30.82 -2.04
C SER A 717 36.49 32.10 -2.68
N LEU A 718 35.22 32.10 -3.10
CA LEU A 718 34.57 33.26 -3.70
C LEU A 718 34.43 34.42 -2.70
N ASN A 719 35.01 35.57 -3.05
CA ASN A 719 34.80 36.84 -2.34
C ASN A 719 33.88 37.75 -3.17
N LEU A 720 32.60 37.84 -2.78
CA LEU A 720 31.59 38.65 -3.48
C LEU A 720 31.78 40.17 -3.28
N GLU A 721 32.49 40.60 -2.23
CA GLU A 721 32.70 42.02 -1.92
C GLU A 721 33.81 42.65 -2.76
N SER A 722 34.76 41.84 -3.25
CA SER A 722 35.82 42.30 -4.16
C SER A 722 35.35 42.46 -5.61
N LEU A 723 34.20 41.89 -5.99
CA LEU A 723 33.66 41.97 -7.34
C LEU A 723 32.88 43.27 -7.53
N LYS A 724 33.56 44.32 -8.00
CA LYS A 724 32.96 45.66 -8.19
C LYS A 724 32.49 45.96 -9.62
N THR A 725 32.98 45.22 -10.61
CA THR A 725 32.66 45.46 -12.03
C THR A 725 32.01 44.23 -12.66
N PHE A 726 31.28 44.42 -13.76
CA PHE A 726 30.70 43.31 -14.51
C PHE A 726 31.73 42.34 -15.08
N GLU A 727 32.84 42.87 -15.57
CA GLU A 727 33.96 42.05 -16.05
C GLU A 727 34.50 41.15 -14.92
N ALA A 728 34.58 41.65 -13.68
CA ALA A 728 35.00 40.85 -12.54
C ALA A 728 34.02 39.70 -12.23
N HIS A 729 32.71 39.95 -12.29
CA HIS A 729 31.69 38.91 -12.09
C HIS A 729 31.74 37.85 -13.21
N GLY A 730 31.85 38.29 -14.47
CA GLY A 730 31.98 37.41 -15.64
C GLY A 730 33.24 36.57 -15.62
N ASN A 731 34.39 37.18 -15.32
CA ASN A 731 35.67 36.48 -15.18
C ASN A 731 35.64 35.43 -14.07
N THR A 732 34.90 35.69 -12.99
CA THR A 732 34.73 34.74 -11.89
C THR A 732 33.88 33.53 -12.29
N ILE A 733 32.76 33.76 -12.99
CA ILE A 733 31.96 32.68 -13.58
C ILE A 733 32.83 31.87 -14.53
N LYS A 734 33.52 32.54 -15.46
CA LYS A 734 34.44 31.93 -16.42
C LYS A 734 35.50 31.06 -15.76
N ALA A 735 36.22 31.58 -14.77
CA ALA A 735 37.26 30.83 -14.08
C ALA A 735 36.69 29.58 -13.40
N THR A 736 35.48 29.68 -12.84
CA THR A 736 34.78 28.53 -12.26
C THR A 736 34.41 27.50 -13.33
N LEU A 737 33.85 27.93 -14.46
CA LEU A 737 33.49 27.05 -15.59
C LEU A 737 34.73 26.33 -16.16
N GLN A 738 35.87 27.03 -16.24
CA GLN A 738 37.14 26.48 -16.76
C GLN A 738 37.87 25.55 -15.79
N SER A 739 37.61 25.70 -14.48
CA SER A 739 38.26 24.86 -13.48
C SER A 739 37.74 23.43 -13.43
N VAL A 740 36.55 23.16 -14.01
CA VAL A 740 35.84 21.89 -13.88
C VAL A 740 35.96 21.08 -15.16
N ASP A 741 36.65 19.93 -15.08
CA ASP A 741 36.62 18.92 -16.14
C ASP A 741 35.48 17.93 -15.86
N LEU A 742 34.60 17.70 -16.83
CA LEU A 742 33.45 16.79 -16.67
C LEU A 742 33.79 15.41 -17.22
N PRO A 743 33.51 14.32 -16.50
CA PRO A 743 33.84 12.96 -16.95
C PRO A 743 33.06 12.50 -18.21
N GLU A 744 33.73 11.80 -19.13
CA GLU A 744 33.11 11.23 -20.34
C GLU A 744 32.12 10.09 -20.03
N MET A 745 30.89 10.20 -20.56
CA MET A 745 29.81 9.26 -20.22
C MET A 745 29.15 8.57 -21.43
N LYS A 746 29.13 7.23 -21.40
CA LYS A 746 28.43 6.36 -22.38
C LYS A 746 26.98 6.06 -21.96
N LEU A 747 26.12 7.08 -22.00
CA LEU A 747 24.71 7.00 -21.56
C LEU A 747 23.87 5.93 -22.26
N ALA A 748 23.91 5.90 -23.59
CA ALA A 748 23.08 5.00 -24.37
C ALA A 748 23.37 3.53 -24.02
N GLY A 749 24.63 3.24 -23.67
CA GLY A 749 25.04 1.95 -23.11
C GLY A 749 24.40 1.69 -21.75
N LYS A 750 24.60 2.57 -20.76
CA LYS A 750 24.09 2.37 -19.39
C LYS A 750 22.56 2.26 -19.33
N LEU A 751 21.81 3.07 -20.09
CA LEU A 751 20.35 2.98 -20.15
C LEU A 751 19.87 1.70 -20.84
N LYS A 752 20.52 1.28 -21.93
CA LYS A 752 20.19 0.05 -22.64
C LYS A 752 20.52 -1.19 -21.79
N ALA A 753 21.61 -1.14 -21.02
CA ALA A 753 21.94 -2.14 -20.03
C ALA A 753 20.86 -2.21 -18.94
N LEU A 754 20.43 -1.08 -18.39
CA LEU A 754 19.35 -1.04 -17.40
C LEU A 754 18.01 -1.53 -17.98
N ASP A 755 17.60 -1.09 -19.17
CA ASP A 755 16.35 -1.53 -19.80
C ASP A 755 16.35 -3.04 -20.11
N THR A 756 17.54 -3.65 -20.28
CA THR A 756 17.72 -5.11 -20.47
C THR A 756 17.83 -5.87 -19.15
N LEU A 757 18.36 -5.24 -18.10
CA LEU A 757 18.55 -5.82 -16.76
C LEU A 757 17.32 -5.68 -15.85
N ILE A 758 16.47 -4.67 -16.06
CA ILE A 758 15.24 -4.44 -15.28
C ILE A 758 14.20 -5.56 -15.49
N PRO A 759 14.07 -6.19 -16.67
CA PRO A 759 13.29 -7.42 -16.83
C PRO A 759 13.83 -8.61 -16.02
N SER A 760 15.12 -8.60 -15.63
CA SER A 760 15.84 -9.75 -15.05
C SER A 760 16.30 -9.57 -13.59
N THR A 761 16.09 -8.41 -12.96
CA THR A 761 16.58 -8.10 -11.59
C THR A 761 15.45 -7.97 -10.56
N LYS A 762 14.63 -9.01 -10.42
CA LYS A 762 13.96 -9.29 -9.15
C LYS A 762 14.89 -10.18 -8.34
N ASN A 763 15.85 -9.63 -7.57
CA ASN A 763 16.50 -10.23 -6.39
C ASN A 763 17.87 -9.59 -6.07
N SER A 764 17.90 -8.51 -5.26
CA SER A 764 19.02 -8.28 -4.33
C SER A 764 18.60 -7.27 -3.23
N LYS A 765 18.92 -7.61 -1.97
CA LYS A 765 18.73 -6.74 -0.79
C LYS A 765 19.98 -5.83 -0.60
N PRO A 766 19.85 -4.60 -0.07
CA PRO A 766 21.01 -3.73 0.18
C PRO A 766 21.83 -4.21 1.38
N VAL A 767 23.15 -4.02 1.31
CA VAL A 767 24.11 -4.24 2.40
C VAL A 767 24.20 -2.98 3.25
N VAL A 768 24.20 -3.15 4.58
CA VAL A 768 24.41 -2.09 5.57
C VAL A 768 25.83 -2.24 6.11
N ASP A 769 26.60 -1.15 6.07
CA ASP A 769 27.93 -1.02 6.68
C ASP A 769 27.81 -0.93 8.22
N PRO A 770 28.50 -1.80 8.99
CA PRO A 770 28.45 -1.79 10.46
C PRO A 770 29.32 -0.71 11.16
N ASN A 771 30.04 0.18 10.46
CA ASN A 771 31.04 1.05 11.10
C ASN A 771 30.65 2.53 11.36
N LEU A 772 29.39 2.93 11.19
CA LEU A 772 28.92 4.26 11.62
C LEU A 772 28.20 4.18 12.97
N GLY A 773 28.98 4.35 14.06
CA GLY A 773 28.43 4.47 15.41
C GLY A 773 27.51 5.69 15.56
N PRO A 774 26.53 5.65 16.48
CA PRO A 774 25.60 6.77 16.66
C PRO A 774 26.31 7.99 17.26
N SER A 775 26.37 9.08 16.50
CA SER A 775 26.71 10.40 17.03
C SER A 775 25.62 10.85 18.01
N LYS A 776 25.99 11.04 19.29
CA LYS A 776 25.12 11.59 20.34
C LYS A 776 24.66 13.02 20.02
N PRO A 777 23.36 13.35 20.15
CA PRO A 777 22.88 14.69 20.46
C PRO A 777 22.62 14.86 21.98
N PRO A 778 22.49 16.10 22.49
CA PRO A 778 22.78 16.47 23.87
C PRO A 778 21.73 16.03 24.89
N HIS A 779 22.19 15.78 26.12
CA HIS A 779 21.36 15.58 27.31
C HIS A 779 20.45 16.80 27.54
N ILE A 780 19.14 16.58 27.56
CA ILE A 780 18.18 17.47 28.24
C ILE A 780 17.50 16.61 29.31
N ILE A 781 17.79 16.94 30.57
CA ILE A 781 17.18 16.37 31.76
C ILE A 781 15.79 17.02 31.92
N TYR A 782 14.73 16.22 31.97
CA TYR A 782 13.55 16.57 32.74
C TYR A 782 13.16 15.36 33.59
N ALA A 783 13.33 15.55 34.91
CA ALA A 783 12.92 14.61 35.93
C ALA A 783 11.41 14.36 35.87
N SER A 784 11.03 13.08 35.89
CA SER A 784 9.69 12.66 36.26
C SER A 784 9.63 12.59 37.79
N ASP A 785 8.76 13.39 38.39
CA ASP A 785 8.13 13.01 39.65
C ASP A 785 6.66 13.45 39.62
N ARG A 786 5.77 12.45 39.61
CA ARG A 786 4.39 12.59 40.07
C ARG A 786 4.25 11.65 41.25
N ASN A 787 4.35 12.23 42.45
CA ASN A 787 3.58 11.83 43.61
C ASN A 787 3.10 13.13 44.25
N SER A 788 1.80 13.39 44.17
CA SER A 788 1.15 14.47 44.92
C SER A 788 0.00 13.86 45.70
N GLU A 789 0.30 13.43 46.91
CA GLU A 789 -0.63 13.45 48.03
C GLU A 789 -0.46 14.79 48.76
N ASP A 790 -1.58 15.30 49.27
CA ASP A 790 -1.72 16.20 50.42
C ASP A 790 -1.27 17.67 50.33
N LYS A 791 -2.26 18.57 50.19
CA LYS A 791 -2.78 19.48 51.27
C LYS A 791 -3.52 20.69 50.69
N GLU A 792 -4.80 20.78 51.00
CA GLU A 792 -5.57 22.03 51.06
C GLU A 792 -5.39 22.62 52.45
N GLU A 793 -4.90 23.86 52.54
CA GLU A 793 -5.24 24.77 53.62
C GLU A 793 -5.02 26.22 53.16
N ASP A 794 -5.84 27.11 53.75
CA ASP A 794 -5.83 28.57 53.67
C ASP A 794 -6.40 29.26 52.42
N LEU A 795 -7.69 29.59 52.51
CA LEU A 795 -8.16 30.92 52.08
C LEU A 795 -9.30 31.41 52.98
N GLY A 796 -8.92 31.99 54.12
CA GLY A 796 -9.80 32.76 54.98
C GLY A 796 -9.49 34.26 54.90
N LEU A 797 -10.56 35.05 54.82
CA LEU A 797 -10.66 36.48 55.17
C LEU A 797 -10.37 37.53 54.08
N ILE A 798 -11.43 38.31 53.78
CA ILE A 798 -11.57 39.71 53.28
C ILE A 798 -12.85 39.71 52.42
N LEU A 799 -13.92 40.47 52.63
CA LEU A 799 -14.34 41.51 53.57
C LEU A 799 -15.88 41.60 53.43
N GLY A 800 -16.58 42.00 54.48
CA GLY A 800 -17.98 42.42 54.38
C GLY A 800 -18.10 43.84 53.81
N ILE A 801 -19.16 44.07 53.01
CA ILE A 801 -20.16 45.17 53.09
C ILE A 801 -20.78 45.46 51.70
N THR A 802 -22.11 45.59 51.70
CA THR A 802 -23.04 46.14 50.68
C THR A 802 -23.43 45.28 49.46
N GLY A 803 -24.37 44.36 49.69
CA GLY A 803 -25.78 44.51 49.24
C GLY A 803 -26.16 44.64 47.75
N GLY A 804 -25.23 44.81 46.81
CA GLY A 804 -25.58 45.01 45.38
C GLY A 804 -24.69 44.28 44.37
N SER A 805 -23.52 43.81 44.78
CA SER A 805 -22.49 43.33 43.84
C SER A 805 -22.41 41.81 43.66
N PHE A 806 -23.13 41.00 44.47
CA PHE A 806 -23.11 39.53 44.34
C PHE A 806 -23.88 39.01 43.12
N ILE A 807 -24.91 39.72 42.65
CA ILE A 807 -25.65 39.34 41.44
C ILE A 807 -24.82 39.65 40.18
N ILE A 808 -24.08 40.76 40.16
CA ILE A 808 -23.24 41.15 39.02
C ILE A 808 -21.96 40.31 38.95
N LEU A 809 -21.28 40.04 40.07
CA LEU A 809 -20.12 39.13 40.09
C LEU A 809 -20.53 37.68 39.82
N GLY A 810 -21.68 37.23 40.31
CA GLY A 810 -22.25 35.94 39.96
C GLY A 810 -22.61 35.84 38.47
N ALA A 811 -23.17 36.90 37.88
CA ALA A 811 -23.50 36.96 36.45
C ALA A 811 -22.24 37.08 35.56
N ILE A 812 -21.20 37.79 36.00
CA ILE A 812 -19.91 37.85 35.30
C ILE A 812 -19.20 36.50 35.41
N ALA A 813 -19.13 35.87 36.60
CA ALA A 813 -18.53 34.56 36.78
C ALA A 813 -19.29 33.47 36.00
N ALA A 814 -20.63 33.49 36.03
CA ALA A 814 -21.47 32.63 35.21
C ALA A 814 -21.29 32.94 33.72
N GLY A 815 -21.19 34.22 33.34
CA GLY A 815 -20.95 34.68 31.98
C GLY A 815 -19.59 34.22 31.45
N THR A 816 -18.51 34.40 32.21
CA THR A 816 -17.15 33.93 31.89
C THR A 816 -17.05 32.41 31.92
N PHE A 817 -17.78 31.74 32.82
CA PHE A 817 -17.85 30.27 32.86
C PHE A 817 -18.63 29.71 31.66
N GLN A 818 -19.72 30.37 31.26
CA GLN A 818 -20.47 30.03 30.04
C GLN A 818 -19.65 30.35 28.79
N LEU A 819 -18.91 31.46 28.77
CA LEU A 819 -17.99 31.80 27.67
C LEU A 819 -16.84 30.78 27.60
N TYR A 820 -16.24 30.42 28.74
CA TYR A 820 -15.22 29.37 28.83
C TYR A 820 -15.77 28.02 28.36
N LYS A 821 -16.97 27.62 28.79
CA LYS A 821 -17.66 26.40 28.34
C LYS A 821 -17.95 26.45 26.84
N TYR A 822 -18.36 27.61 26.32
CA TYR A 822 -18.59 27.86 24.90
C TYR A 822 -17.30 27.75 24.07
N TYR A 823 -16.22 28.42 24.50
CA TYR A 823 -14.91 28.38 23.85
C TYR A 823 -14.28 26.99 23.93
N LYS A 824 -14.33 26.32 25.08
CA LYS A 824 -13.85 24.95 25.28
C LYS A 824 -14.62 23.95 24.39
N SER A 825 -15.94 24.10 24.30
CA SER A 825 -16.77 23.30 23.39
C SER A 825 -16.42 23.54 21.91
N ARG A 826 -16.29 24.80 21.49
CA ARG A 826 -15.86 25.17 20.11
C ARG A 826 -14.46 24.65 19.77
N MET A 827 -13.52 24.73 20.70
CA MET A 827 -12.15 24.22 20.53
C MET A 827 -12.14 22.70 20.42
N SER A 828 -12.92 22.00 21.24
CA SER A 828 -13.07 20.54 21.13
C SER A 828 -13.72 20.12 19.81
N LEU A 829 -14.77 20.82 19.35
CA LEU A 829 -15.37 20.57 18.03
C LEU A 829 -14.37 20.80 16.89
N LYS A 830 -13.53 21.84 16.97
CA LYS A 830 -12.45 22.08 15.99
C LYS A 830 -11.39 20.99 16.04
N GLY A 831 -10.99 20.55 17.24
CA GLY A 831 -10.04 19.46 17.45
C GLY A 831 -10.53 18.15 16.84
N MET A 832 -11.78 17.75 17.10
CA MET A 832 -12.38 16.56 16.50
C MET A 832 -12.46 16.65 14.97
N LYS A 833 -12.82 17.81 14.40
CA LYS A 833 -12.80 18.01 12.94
C LYS A 833 -11.39 17.89 12.36
N LYS A 834 -10.37 18.44 13.03
CA LYS A 834 -8.96 18.32 12.65
C LYS A 834 -8.53 16.86 12.66
N TRP A 835 -8.84 16.14 13.73
CA TRP A 835 -8.53 14.72 13.88
C TRP A 835 -9.17 13.86 12.79
N ILE A 836 -10.46 14.07 12.50
CA ILE A 836 -11.18 13.34 11.42
C ILE A 836 -10.53 13.60 10.06
N ARG A 837 -10.16 14.86 9.75
CA ARG A 837 -9.51 15.19 8.46
C ARG A 837 -8.14 14.53 8.30
N ALA A 838 -7.40 14.33 9.40
CA ALA A 838 -6.13 13.63 9.38
C ALA A 838 -6.27 12.12 9.07
N GLN A 839 -7.49 11.56 9.12
CA GLN A 839 -7.76 10.16 8.80
C GLN A 839 -8.07 9.94 7.31
N LYS A 840 -8.02 10.98 6.48
CA LYS A 840 -8.24 10.88 5.03
C LYS A 840 -7.01 10.31 4.33
N PHE A 841 -7.26 9.52 3.29
CA PHE A 841 -6.23 9.01 2.40
C PHE A 841 -6.50 9.45 0.96
N GLU A 842 -5.46 9.81 0.24
CA GLU A 842 -5.55 10.25 -1.16
C GLU A 842 -5.63 9.06 -2.13
N THR A 843 -5.03 7.92 -1.78
CA THR A 843 -4.95 6.74 -2.65
C THR A 843 -5.22 5.43 -1.91
N HIS A 844 -5.74 4.43 -2.62
CA HIS A 844 -5.94 3.07 -2.12
C HIS A 844 -4.64 2.48 -1.52
N SER A 845 -3.51 2.67 -2.21
CA SER A 845 -2.20 2.16 -1.75
C SER A 845 -1.78 2.79 -0.41
N SER A 846 -1.94 4.11 -0.25
CA SER A 846 -1.61 4.80 1.00
C SER A 846 -2.47 4.32 2.18
N ALA A 847 -3.79 4.14 1.96
CA ALA A 847 -4.70 3.62 2.98
C ALA A 847 -4.33 2.19 3.38
N TYR A 848 -4.11 1.32 2.40
CA TYR A 848 -3.74 -0.08 2.64
C TYR A 848 -2.40 -0.19 3.39
N ARG A 849 -1.36 0.54 2.94
CA ARG A 849 -0.03 0.54 3.56
C ARG A 849 -0.05 1.08 5.00
N CYS A 850 -0.83 2.13 5.26
CA CYS A 850 -0.98 2.68 6.60
C CYS A 850 -1.58 1.65 7.57
N HIS A 851 -2.69 1.02 7.16
CA HIS A 851 -3.34 -0.01 7.98
C HIS A 851 -2.50 -1.30 8.07
N GLU A 852 -1.74 -1.65 7.04
CA GLU A 852 -0.74 -2.72 7.10
C GLU A 852 0.37 -2.39 8.12
N ALA A 853 0.88 -1.17 8.13
CA ALA A 853 1.88 -0.71 9.10
C ALA A 853 1.35 -0.79 10.53
N TYR A 854 0.11 -0.33 10.79
CA TYR A 854 -0.53 -0.52 12.10
C TYR A 854 -0.57 -2.00 12.50
N MET A 855 -0.98 -2.87 11.57
CA MET A 855 -1.06 -4.30 11.84
C MET A 855 0.31 -4.92 12.15
N ARG A 856 1.37 -4.47 11.48
CA ARG A 856 2.77 -4.89 11.70
C ARG A 856 3.33 -4.38 13.02
N CYS A 857 3.12 -3.10 13.36
CA CYS A 857 3.58 -2.52 14.63
C CYS A 857 2.87 -3.15 15.85
N MET A 858 1.65 -3.64 15.67
CA MET A 858 0.95 -4.39 16.69
C MET A 858 1.38 -5.88 16.79
N VAL A 859 2.27 -6.38 15.93
CA VAL A 859 2.82 -7.74 16.03
C VAL A 859 3.79 -7.79 17.19
N ILE A 860 3.55 -8.74 18.09
CA ILE A 860 4.33 -8.92 19.30
C ILE A 860 5.71 -9.50 18.92
N PRO A 861 6.85 -8.85 19.23
CA PRO A 861 8.16 -9.33 18.80
C PRO A 861 8.71 -10.41 19.74
N SER A 862 9.36 -11.42 19.14
CA SER A 862 10.08 -12.57 19.74
C SER A 862 9.25 -13.76 20.24
N GLU A 863 9.78 -14.96 19.95
CA GLU A 863 9.14 -16.26 20.24
C GLU A 863 9.14 -16.61 21.75
N SER A 864 10.06 -16.05 22.54
CA SER A 864 10.09 -16.19 24.00
C SER A 864 8.95 -15.41 24.66
N PHE A 865 8.71 -14.19 24.21
CA PHE A 865 7.64 -13.33 24.72
C PHE A 865 6.23 -13.88 24.40
N THR A 866 6.06 -14.65 23.32
CA THR A 866 4.80 -15.39 23.02
C THR A 866 4.58 -16.59 23.94
N ASN A 867 5.64 -17.29 24.36
CA ASN A 867 5.53 -18.46 25.24
C ASN A 867 5.15 -18.07 26.67
N ASP A 868 5.72 -16.99 27.20
CA ASP A 868 5.36 -16.49 28.54
C ASP A 868 3.90 -16.03 28.61
N LYS A 869 3.43 -15.31 27.57
CA LYS A 869 2.02 -14.92 27.47
C LYS A 869 1.09 -16.13 27.33
N LYS A 870 1.47 -17.13 26.56
CA LYS A 870 0.73 -18.40 26.47
C LYS A 870 0.65 -19.09 27.82
N ALA A 871 1.78 -19.25 28.51
CA ALA A 871 1.85 -19.86 29.83
C ALA A 871 1.00 -19.08 30.86
N ALA A 872 1.09 -17.75 30.87
CA ALA A 872 0.31 -16.90 31.76
C ALA A 872 -1.21 -17.01 31.48
N SER A 873 -1.62 -17.09 30.21
CA SER A 873 -3.02 -17.31 29.84
C SER A 873 -3.52 -18.68 30.29
N PHE A 874 -2.72 -19.73 30.08
CA PHE A 874 -3.08 -21.11 30.45
C PHE A 874 -3.03 -21.35 31.96
N SER A 875 -2.22 -20.58 32.69
CA SER A 875 -2.24 -20.55 34.15
C SER A 875 -3.53 -19.94 34.70
N TYR A 876 -4.08 -18.91 34.04
CA TYR A 876 -5.35 -18.31 34.44
C TYR A 876 -6.57 -19.13 33.98
N LEU A 877 -6.57 -19.62 32.74
CA LEU A 877 -7.69 -20.31 32.12
C LEU A 877 -7.20 -21.61 31.47
N PRO A 878 -7.78 -22.78 31.80
CA PRO A 878 -7.40 -24.04 31.18
C PRO A 878 -7.51 -24.04 29.65
N GLU A 879 -6.63 -24.81 28.98
CA GLU A 879 -6.57 -24.88 27.52
C GLU A 879 -7.91 -25.31 26.89
N ASN A 880 -8.61 -26.27 27.50
CA ASN A 880 -9.90 -26.77 27.04
C ASN A 880 -11.06 -25.75 27.17
N LYS A 881 -10.86 -24.61 27.85
CA LYS A 881 -11.79 -23.48 27.89
C LYS A 881 -11.47 -22.39 26.86
N HIS A 882 -10.44 -22.56 26.03
CA HIS A 882 -10.14 -21.66 24.91
C HIS A 882 -10.78 -22.16 23.63
N ARG A 883 -11.58 -21.36 22.93
CA ARG A 883 -12.15 -21.78 21.62
C ARG A 883 -11.07 -22.17 20.61
N THR A 884 -9.91 -21.50 20.67
CA THR A 884 -8.75 -21.77 19.81
C THR A 884 -7.44 -21.64 20.60
N ASN A 885 -6.48 -22.54 20.36
CA ASN A 885 -5.26 -22.63 21.18
C ASN A 885 -4.19 -21.59 20.82
N ASN A 886 -4.48 -20.73 19.84
CA ASN A 886 -3.61 -19.64 19.39
C ASN A 886 -4.21 -18.24 19.67
N ARG A 887 -5.37 -18.15 20.34
CA ARG A 887 -5.99 -16.88 20.76
C ARG A 887 -6.16 -16.87 22.28
N TRP A 888 -5.21 -16.27 22.96
CA TRP A 888 -5.11 -16.34 24.42
C TRP A 888 -5.86 -15.22 25.11
N CYS A 889 -6.34 -15.50 26.32
CA CYS A 889 -6.92 -14.49 27.20
C CYS A 889 -5.79 -13.68 27.83
N ASN A 890 -5.89 -12.35 27.89
CA ASN A 890 -4.92 -11.57 28.66
C ASN A 890 -5.24 -11.72 30.16
N PRO A 891 -4.43 -12.39 30.99
CA PRO A 891 -4.72 -12.53 32.41
C PRO A 891 -4.69 -11.20 33.17
N GLU A 892 -4.02 -10.15 32.69
CA GLU A 892 -3.94 -8.85 33.39
C GLU A 892 -5.29 -8.12 33.42
N THR A 893 -6.08 -8.28 32.37
CA THR A 893 -7.40 -7.64 32.22
C THR A 893 -8.54 -8.63 32.32
N ALA A 894 -8.27 -9.89 32.69
CA ALA A 894 -9.29 -10.92 32.83
C ALA A 894 -10.16 -10.70 34.08
N LEU A 895 -11.39 -11.24 34.07
CA LEU A 895 -12.35 -11.15 35.18
C LEU A 895 -11.99 -12.10 36.35
N LYS A 896 -10.86 -11.84 37.01
CA LYS A 896 -10.31 -12.68 38.09
C LYS A 896 -11.15 -12.70 39.38
N HIS A 897 -12.10 -11.76 39.53
CA HIS A 897 -12.94 -11.64 40.73
C HIS A 897 -14.21 -12.50 40.69
N LEU A 898 -14.51 -13.18 39.58
CA LEU A 898 -15.70 -14.02 39.46
C LEU A 898 -15.62 -15.23 40.41
N LYS A 899 -16.67 -15.41 41.21
CA LYS A 899 -16.81 -16.60 42.08
C LYS A 899 -18.10 -17.35 41.78
N LYS A 900 -17.99 -18.66 41.57
CA LYS A 900 -19.12 -19.60 41.41
C LYS A 900 -19.07 -20.60 42.55
N ASP A 901 -20.14 -20.63 43.35
CA ASP A 901 -20.27 -21.49 44.53
C ASP A 901 -19.06 -21.40 45.49
N GLY A 902 -18.60 -20.16 45.74
CA GLY A 902 -17.47 -19.87 46.63
C GLY A 902 -16.07 -20.10 46.02
N LYS A 903 -15.97 -20.70 44.83
CA LYS A 903 -14.69 -20.95 44.12
C LYS A 903 -14.45 -19.92 43.02
N ILE A 904 -13.20 -19.56 42.79
CA ILE A 904 -12.81 -18.67 41.69
C ILE A 904 -13.18 -19.35 40.35
N MET A 905 -13.85 -18.61 39.47
CA MET A 905 -14.28 -19.08 38.16
C MET A 905 -13.50 -18.35 37.06
N SER A 906 -12.59 -19.08 36.39
CA SER A 906 -11.89 -18.56 35.21
C SER A 906 -12.78 -18.64 33.97
N ILE A 907 -12.82 -17.56 33.19
CA ILE A 907 -13.51 -17.47 31.89
C ILE A 907 -12.68 -16.67 30.88
N HIS A 908 -12.82 -16.96 29.58
CA HIS A 908 -12.12 -16.27 28.49
C HIS A 908 -12.75 -14.91 28.16
N ALA A 909 -12.68 -13.99 29.12
CA ALA A 909 -13.26 -12.66 29.02
C ALA A 909 -12.33 -11.61 29.62
N ASN A 910 -12.22 -10.45 28.94
CA ASN A 910 -11.39 -9.32 29.36
C ASN A 910 -12.25 -8.07 29.59
N LEU A 911 -12.03 -7.40 30.72
CA LEU A 911 -12.68 -6.14 31.08
C LEU A 911 -11.94 -4.97 30.44
N ILE A 912 -12.70 -4.11 29.75
CA ILE A 912 -12.20 -2.92 29.05
C ILE A 912 -12.97 -1.71 29.56
N LYS A 913 -12.26 -0.71 30.09
CA LYS A 913 -12.86 0.53 30.63
C LYS A 913 -12.64 1.71 29.69
N SER A 914 -13.70 2.39 29.31
CA SER A 914 -13.66 3.64 28.54
C SER A 914 -13.25 4.83 29.40
N ALA A 915 -12.78 5.92 28.77
CA ALA A 915 -12.42 7.15 29.48
C ALA A 915 -13.60 7.79 30.23
N ASN A 916 -14.84 7.60 29.74
CA ASN A 916 -16.07 8.07 30.38
C ASN A 916 -16.63 7.11 31.46
N GLY A 917 -15.91 6.03 31.77
CA GLY A 917 -16.28 5.04 32.78
C GLY A 917 -17.17 3.89 32.30
N LYS A 918 -17.62 3.87 31.03
CA LYS A 918 -18.33 2.71 30.46
C LYS A 918 -17.45 1.46 30.52
N GLN A 919 -18.04 0.34 30.92
CA GLN A 919 -17.36 -0.94 31.03
C GLN A 919 -17.83 -1.89 29.92
N TRP A 920 -16.87 -2.60 29.33
CA TRP A 920 -17.09 -3.61 28.29
C TRP A 920 -16.45 -4.92 28.69
N ILE A 921 -17.12 -6.03 28.40
CA ILE A 921 -16.57 -7.36 28.59
C ILE A 921 -16.40 -7.98 27.20
N ALA A 922 -15.16 -8.06 26.72
CA ALA A 922 -14.81 -8.73 25.47
C ALA A 922 -14.57 -10.22 25.76
N THR A 923 -15.44 -11.09 25.24
CA THR A 923 -15.37 -12.54 25.48
C THR A 923 -15.39 -13.33 24.18
N GLN A 924 -14.85 -14.56 24.22
CA GLN A 924 -15.14 -15.55 23.17
C GLN A 924 -16.61 -16.02 23.26
N ALA A 925 -17.13 -16.59 22.17
CA ALA A 925 -18.43 -17.24 22.20
C ALA A 925 -18.42 -18.50 23.09
N PRO A 926 -19.49 -18.75 23.88
CA PRO A 926 -19.63 -19.94 24.73
C PRO A 926 -19.40 -21.23 23.96
N LEU A 927 -18.70 -22.18 24.58
CA LEU A 927 -18.33 -23.48 24.03
C LEU A 927 -19.36 -24.55 24.41
N ASP A 928 -19.50 -25.56 23.55
CA ASP A 928 -20.21 -26.80 23.81
C ASP A 928 -19.22 -27.96 23.78
N GLU A 929 -19.32 -28.90 24.73
CA GLU A 929 -18.47 -30.10 24.76
C GLU A 929 -18.62 -30.97 23.50
N ASN A 930 -19.79 -30.91 22.86
CA ASN A 930 -20.09 -31.66 21.64
C ASN A 930 -19.51 -31.00 20.37
N GLU A 931 -19.05 -29.75 20.43
CA GLU A 931 -18.42 -29.07 19.29
C GLU A 931 -17.01 -29.64 18.99
N LYS A 932 -16.29 -30.08 20.02
CA LYS A 932 -14.91 -30.59 19.88
C LYS A 932 -14.53 -31.47 21.07
N LYS A 933 -14.25 -32.76 20.80
CA LYS A 933 -13.82 -33.73 21.83
C LYS A 933 -12.64 -33.19 22.65
N GLY A 934 -12.82 -33.11 23.96
CA GLY A 934 -11.83 -32.59 24.92
C GLY A 934 -11.98 -31.12 25.31
N TRP A 935 -12.94 -30.37 24.73
CA TRP A 935 -13.28 -29.00 25.14
C TRP A 935 -14.35 -29.00 26.24
N ALA A 936 -14.28 -28.02 27.14
CA ALA A 936 -15.28 -27.86 28.20
C ALA A 936 -16.52 -27.11 27.69
N ASP A 937 -17.69 -27.51 28.18
CA ASP A 937 -18.90 -26.67 28.09
C ASP A 937 -18.72 -25.41 28.95
N THR A 938 -18.93 -24.24 28.36
CA THR A 938 -18.80 -22.95 29.05
C THR A 938 -20.07 -22.10 29.00
N LYS A 939 -21.21 -22.69 28.59
CA LYS A 939 -22.51 -21.99 28.56
C LYS A 939 -22.93 -21.51 29.95
N GLU A 940 -22.80 -22.36 30.97
CA GLU A 940 -23.12 -21.96 32.35
C GLU A 940 -22.15 -20.88 32.87
N ASP A 941 -20.85 -21.00 32.60
CA ASP A 941 -19.84 -20.03 33.03
C ASP A 941 -20.11 -18.64 32.41
N PHE A 942 -20.57 -18.59 31.15
CA PHE A 942 -20.96 -17.35 30.48
C PHE A 942 -22.15 -16.68 31.18
N TRP A 943 -23.22 -17.42 31.48
CA TRP A 943 -24.38 -16.85 32.16
C TRP A 943 -24.10 -16.49 33.61
N HIS A 944 -23.22 -17.24 34.29
CA HIS A 944 -22.72 -16.89 35.61
C HIS A 944 -22.03 -15.53 35.60
N MET A 945 -21.14 -15.28 34.62
CA MET A 945 -20.50 -13.99 34.41
C MET A 945 -21.54 -12.87 34.17
N VAL A 946 -22.53 -13.10 33.30
CA VAL A 946 -23.56 -12.12 32.96
C VAL A 946 -24.34 -11.65 34.20
N VAL A 947 -24.83 -12.58 35.03
CA VAL A 947 -25.61 -12.21 36.23
C VAL A 947 -24.73 -11.66 37.34
N HIS A 948 -23.51 -12.17 37.51
CA HIS A 948 -22.57 -11.72 38.53
C HIS A 948 -22.13 -10.27 38.30
N GLU A 949 -21.82 -9.91 37.05
CA GLU A 949 -21.40 -8.56 36.68
C GLU A 949 -22.59 -7.59 36.51
N GLY A 950 -23.83 -8.08 36.66
CA GLY A 950 -25.03 -7.27 36.50
C GLY A 950 -25.21 -6.72 35.08
N VAL A 951 -24.86 -7.50 34.07
CA VAL A 951 -24.92 -7.13 32.65
C VAL A 951 -26.36 -6.91 32.22
N GLU A 952 -26.62 -5.78 31.56
CA GLU A 952 -27.93 -5.46 30.98
C GLU A 952 -28.01 -5.76 29.48
N ASP A 953 -26.89 -5.61 28.77
CA ASP A 953 -26.84 -5.74 27.32
C ASP A 953 -25.75 -6.72 26.88
N ILE A 954 -26.11 -7.64 25.98
CA ILE A 954 -25.21 -8.55 25.28
C ILE A 954 -25.28 -8.22 23.80
N VAL A 955 -24.11 -8.01 23.17
CA VAL A 955 -23.99 -7.77 21.73
C VAL A 955 -23.25 -8.96 21.09
N MET A 956 -23.98 -9.77 20.35
CA MET A 956 -23.47 -10.89 19.56
C MET A 956 -23.28 -10.45 18.11
N VAL A 957 -22.03 -10.37 17.65
CA VAL A 957 -21.66 -9.94 16.28
C VAL A 957 -21.12 -11.10 15.43
N CYS A 958 -21.70 -12.29 15.59
CA CYS A 958 -21.45 -13.45 14.74
C CYS A 958 -22.70 -14.32 14.63
N ASN A 959 -22.75 -15.20 13.64
CA ASN A 959 -23.75 -16.27 13.61
C ASN A 959 -23.28 -17.46 14.47
N PHE A 960 -24.21 -18.36 14.83
CA PHE A 960 -23.85 -19.62 15.52
C PHE A 960 -22.98 -20.51 14.62
N VAL A 961 -23.34 -20.56 13.34
CA VAL A 961 -22.61 -21.28 12.29
C VAL A 961 -22.39 -20.32 11.13
N GLU A 962 -21.16 -20.25 10.60
CA GLU A 962 -20.82 -19.43 9.44
C GLU A 962 -20.25 -20.31 8.32
N LYS A 963 -20.73 -20.11 7.08
CA LYS A 963 -20.12 -20.71 5.89
C LYS A 963 -18.81 -19.96 5.62
N GLY A 964 -17.69 -20.67 5.60
CA GLY A 964 -16.43 -20.06 5.20
C GLY A 964 -16.47 -19.69 3.72
N GLU A 965 -16.25 -18.41 3.38
CA GLU A 965 -15.74 -18.08 2.06
C GLU A 965 -14.24 -18.42 2.04
N LEU A 966 -13.83 -19.17 1.01
CA LEU A 966 -12.48 -19.67 0.81
C LEU A 966 -11.42 -18.57 0.99
N SER A 967 -10.54 -18.72 1.97
CA SER A 967 -9.14 -18.33 1.77
C SER A 967 -8.50 -19.43 0.92
N VAL A 968 -7.94 -19.05 -0.23
CA VAL A 968 -7.41 -19.94 -1.29
C VAL A 968 -6.22 -20.83 -0.86
N TYR A 969 -5.97 -21.05 0.45
CA TYR A 969 -4.91 -21.98 0.90
C TYR A 969 -5.28 -22.94 2.05
N LEU A 970 -6.55 -23.05 2.46
CA LEU A 970 -6.98 -24.11 3.38
C LEU A 970 -8.40 -24.60 3.03
N CYS A 971 -8.52 -25.42 2.00
CA CYS A 971 -9.78 -26.11 1.71
C CYS A 971 -9.83 -27.48 2.41
N PHE A 972 -10.29 -27.52 3.66
CA PHE A 972 -10.75 -28.77 4.29
C PHE A 972 -11.80 -28.46 5.38
N ARG A 973 -13.06 -28.23 4.99
CA ARG A 973 -14.31 -28.64 5.68
C ARG A 973 -15.54 -27.98 5.05
N MET A 974 -16.34 -28.77 4.33
CA MET A 974 -17.70 -28.40 3.87
C MET A 974 -18.77 -28.76 4.90
N SER A 975 -18.54 -28.33 6.14
CA SER A 975 -19.57 -28.16 7.16
C SER A 975 -19.35 -26.78 7.72
N GLY A 976 -20.37 -25.93 7.82
CA GLY A 976 -20.21 -24.58 8.39
C GLY A 976 -19.43 -24.64 9.70
N GLU A 977 -18.51 -23.69 9.91
CA GLU A 977 -17.72 -23.68 11.14
C GLU A 977 -18.62 -23.21 12.29
N ASN A 978 -18.71 -23.99 13.37
CA ASN A 978 -19.37 -23.57 14.61
C ASN A 978 -18.59 -22.40 15.21
N LYS A 979 -19.18 -21.21 15.14
CA LYS A 979 -18.60 -19.96 15.65
C LYS A 979 -19.05 -19.67 17.08
N SER A 980 -20.22 -20.16 17.48
CA SER A 980 -20.77 -20.06 18.84
C SER A 980 -21.66 -21.26 19.15
N ALA A 981 -21.61 -21.76 20.39
CA ALA A 981 -22.63 -22.66 20.89
C ALA A 981 -23.97 -21.94 21.00
N VAL A 982 -25.07 -22.69 20.98
CA VAL A 982 -26.40 -22.15 21.29
C VAL A 982 -26.50 -21.99 22.81
N TYR A 983 -26.39 -20.75 23.27
CA TYR A 983 -26.46 -20.39 24.69
C TYR A 983 -27.69 -19.55 25.04
N ILE A 984 -28.59 -19.32 24.08
CA ILE A 984 -29.85 -18.58 24.24
C ILE A 984 -31.02 -19.40 23.70
N PRO A 985 -32.25 -19.26 24.25
CA PRO A 985 -33.46 -19.72 23.59
C PRO A 985 -33.73 -18.87 22.36
N ARG A 986 -34.04 -19.48 21.21
CA ARG A 986 -34.21 -18.78 19.93
C ARG A 986 -35.63 -18.28 19.73
N GLU A 987 -36.62 -19.05 20.18
CA GLU A 987 -38.05 -18.76 20.01
C GLU A 987 -38.65 -18.09 21.26
N VAL A 988 -39.70 -17.29 21.05
CA VAL A 988 -40.42 -16.64 22.17
C VAL A 988 -41.07 -17.70 23.05
N ASN A 989 -40.96 -17.54 24.36
CA ASN A 989 -41.34 -18.49 25.41
C ASN A 989 -40.54 -19.80 25.47
N GLU A 990 -39.58 -20.01 24.57
CA GLU A 990 -38.65 -21.13 24.69
C GLU A 990 -37.81 -20.98 25.95
N VAL A 991 -37.58 -22.11 26.64
CA VAL A 991 -36.73 -22.18 27.81
C VAL A 991 -35.50 -23.01 27.48
N LEU A 992 -34.32 -22.43 27.73
CA LEU A 992 -33.03 -23.12 27.60
C LEU A 992 -32.37 -23.20 28.97
N GLU A 993 -31.87 -24.39 29.33
CA GLU A 993 -31.08 -24.58 30.54
C GLU A 993 -29.58 -24.57 30.22
N CYS A 994 -28.84 -23.70 30.88
CA CYS A 994 -27.38 -23.62 30.81
C CYS A 994 -26.83 -23.83 32.23
N GLY A 995 -26.67 -25.10 32.61
CA GLY A 995 -26.35 -25.48 34.00
C GLY A 995 -27.41 -24.95 34.99
N ARG A 996 -27.00 -24.18 36.00
CA ARG A 996 -27.94 -23.61 37.00
C ARG A 996 -28.85 -22.48 36.49
N TYR A 997 -28.66 -22.00 35.27
CA TYR A 997 -29.42 -20.87 34.74
C TYR A 997 -30.50 -21.33 33.78
N LYS A 998 -31.75 -20.97 34.10
CA LYS A 998 -32.90 -21.14 33.20
C LYS A 998 -33.15 -19.82 32.48
N LEU A 999 -33.11 -19.87 31.15
CA LEU A 999 -33.23 -18.72 30.28
C LEU A 999 -34.56 -18.80 29.56
N LYS A 1000 -35.33 -17.71 29.54
CA LYS A 1000 -36.60 -17.65 28.80
C LYS A 1000 -36.63 -16.41 27.92
N THR A 1001 -36.84 -16.59 26.62
CA THR A 1001 -37.00 -15.47 25.70
C THR A 1001 -38.40 -14.88 25.84
N LEU A 1002 -38.50 -13.63 26.30
CA LEU A 1002 -39.76 -12.93 26.53
C LEU A 1002 -40.29 -12.26 25.25
N SER A 1003 -39.37 -11.75 24.43
CA SER A 1003 -39.68 -11.15 23.12
C SER A 1003 -38.50 -11.32 22.18
N CYS A 1004 -38.78 -11.34 20.88
CA CYS A 1004 -37.80 -11.32 19.81
C CYS A 1004 -38.35 -10.41 18.70
N GLU A 1005 -37.69 -9.28 18.45
CA GLU A 1005 -38.12 -8.28 17.48
C GLU A 1005 -36.95 -7.82 16.61
N LYS A 1006 -37.27 -7.27 15.43
CA LYS A 1006 -36.26 -6.57 14.63
C LYS A 1006 -35.88 -5.28 15.34
N PHE A 1007 -34.60 -5.01 15.46
CA PHE A 1007 -34.11 -3.82 16.15
C PHE A 1007 -34.20 -2.60 15.24
N ASN A 1008 -35.16 -1.70 15.51
CA ASN A 1008 -35.42 -0.52 14.68
C ASN A 1008 -35.60 -0.91 13.19
N ASP A 1009 -35.05 -0.09 12.29
CA ASP A 1009 -34.94 -0.30 10.84
C ASP A 1009 -33.69 -1.12 10.43
N CYS A 1010 -33.01 -1.80 11.37
CA CYS A 1010 -31.85 -2.64 11.08
C CYS A 1010 -32.28 -4.07 10.73
N ALA A 1011 -32.40 -4.36 9.42
CA ALA A 1011 -32.93 -5.63 8.92
C ALA A 1011 -32.18 -6.89 9.40
N LYS A 1012 -30.89 -6.78 9.70
CA LYS A 1012 -30.00 -7.89 10.12
C LYS A 1012 -29.72 -7.94 11.63
N VAL A 1013 -30.48 -7.20 12.44
CA VAL A 1013 -30.32 -7.16 13.90
C VAL A 1013 -31.59 -7.62 14.58
N GLU A 1014 -31.49 -8.67 15.37
CA GLU A 1014 -32.56 -9.16 16.23
C GLU A 1014 -32.31 -8.74 17.67
N LEU A 1015 -33.31 -8.15 18.32
CA LEU A 1015 -33.31 -7.82 19.74
C LEU A 1015 -34.17 -8.84 20.48
N ARG A 1016 -33.55 -9.57 21.40
CA ARG A 1016 -34.23 -10.48 22.32
C ARG A 1016 -34.20 -9.93 23.73
N ARG A 1017 -35.32 -10.01 24.45
CA ARG A 1017 -35.36 -9.79 25.90
C ARG A 1017 -35.38 -11.15 26.58
N ILE A 1018 -34.29 -11.48 27.28
CA ILE A 1018 -34.09 -12.79 27.88
C ILE A 1018 -34.22 -12.66 29.40
N GLU A 1019 -35.18 -13.36 29.98
CA GLU A 1019 -35.27 -13.56 31.42
C GLU A 1019 -34.27 -14.63 31.85
N VAL A 1020 -33.46 -14.32 32.86
CA VAL A 1020 -32.48 -15.23 33.45
C VAL A 1020 -32.88 -15.52 34.88
N LYS A 1021 -33.17 -16.80 35.17
CA LYS A 1021 -33.51 -17.30 36.50
C LYS A 1021 -32.41 -18.22 37.02
N ASP A 1022 -31.83 -17.86 38.15
CA ASP A 1022 -30.90 -18.69 38.90
C ASP A 1022 -31.66 -19.75 39.71
N THR A 1023 -31.44 -21.03 39.44
CA THR A 1023 -32.13 -22.12 40.15
C THR A 1023 -31.76 -22.21 41.63
N LYS A 1024 -30.56 -21.72 42.01
CA LYS A 1024 -30.13 -21.63 43.41
C LYS A 1024 -30.65 -20.37 44.11
N SER A 1025 -31.31 -19.46 43.39
CA SER A 1025 -31.85 -18.20 43.91
C SER A 1025 -30.84 -17.33 44.67
N ILE A 1026 -29.54 -17.45 44.33
CA ILE A 1026 -28.47 -16.61 44.91
C ILE A 1026 -28.51 -15.23 44.25
N PHE A 1027 -28.70 -15.19 42.93
CA PHE A 1027 -28.91 -13.95 42.18
C PHE A 1027 -30.39 -13.69 41.96
N LYS A 1028 -30.79 -12.42 42.00
CA LYS A 1028 -32.15 -12.00 41.65
C LYS A 1028 -32.43 -12.31 40.18
N LYS A 1029 -33.69 -12.58 39.86
CA LYS A 1029 -34.15 -12.69 38.48
C LYS A 1029 -33.82 -11.41 37.71
N THR A 1030 -33.18 -11.53 36.54
CA THR A 1030 -32.77 -10.39 35.70
C THR A 1030 -33.30 -10.53 34.28
N ILE A 1031 -33.53 -9.39 33.61
CA ILE A 1031 -33.85 -9.35 32.18
C ILE A 1031 -32.67 -8.72 31.46
N VAL A 1032 -32.18 -9.39 30.43
CA VAL A 1032 -31.03 -8.98 29.63
C VAL A 1032 -31.49 -8.73 28.19
N ASN A 1033 -31.04 -7.62 27.60
CA ASN A 1033 -31.21 -7.35 26.19
C ASN A 1033 -30.09 -8.03 25.40
N HIS A 1034 -30.45 -8.85 24.43
CA HIS A 1034 -29.52 -9.55 23.56
C HIS A 1034 -29.69 -9.04 22.13
N TYR A 1035 -28.69 -8.30 21.66
CA TYR A 1035 -28.58 -7.81 20.29
C TYR A 1035 -27.79 -8.81 19.45
N HIS A 1036 -28.47 -9.51 18.55
CA HIS A 1036 -27.84 -10.44 17.63
C HIS A 1036 -27.72 -9.81 16.24
N TYR A 1037 -26.49 -9.41 15.89
CA TYR A 1037 -26.19 -8.87 14.57
C TYR A 1037 -25.62 -9.96 13.65
N THR A 1038 -26.39 -10.33 12.63
CA THR A 1038 -26.05 -11.43 11.70
C THR A 1038 -25.34 -10.97 10.42
N GLY A 1039 -25.28 -9.65 10.18
CA GLY A 1039 -24.72 -9.02 8.98
C GLY A 1039 -23.21 -8.76 8.98
N TRP A 1040 -22.46 -9.33 9.92
CA TRP A 1040 -21.00 -9.14 10.01
C TRP A 1040 -20.24 -10.45 9.80
N PRO A 1041 -19.76 -10.75 8.58
CA PRO A 1041 -19.03 -11.99 8.29
C PRO A 1041 -17.67 -12.09 9.01
N ASP A 1042 -17.18 -13.31 9.24
CA ASP A 1042 -15.89 -13.52 9.91
C ASP A 1042 -14.72 -12.90 9.16
N GLN A 1043 -13.79 -12.28 9.89
CA GLN A 1043 -12.57 -11.62 9.35
C GLN A 1043 -12.80 -10.52 8.30
N LYS A 1044 -14.05 -10.20 7.96
CA LYS A 1044 -14.47 -9.17 7.02
C LYS A 1044 -15.03 -7.94 7.75
N CYS A 1045 -15.43 -6.95 6.95
CA CYS A 1045 -16.20 -5.80 7.39
C CYS A 1045 -17.71 -6.08 7.20
N PRO A 1046 -18.60 -5.43 7.97
CA PRO A 1046 -20.03 -5.36 7.65
C PRO A 1046 -20.25 -4.84 6.23
N GLU A 1047 -21.27 -5.34 5.54
CA GLU A 1047 -21.62 -4.93 4.16
C GLU A 1047 -21.88 -3.41 4.02
N GLU A 1048 -21.90 -2.91 2.78
CA GLU A 1048 -22.15 -1.49 2.49
C GLU A 1048 -23.47 -1.00 3.12
N GLY A 1049 -23.40 0.12 3.84
CA GLY A 1049 -24.54 0.70 4.56
C GLY A 1049 -24.73 0.23 6.02
N GLU A 1050 -24.05 -0.84 6.44
CA GLU A 1050 -24.27 -1.47 7.75
C GLU A 1050 -23.55 -0.80 8.94
N PHE A 1051 -22.75 0.25 8.69
CA PHE A 1051 -22.22 1.12 9.76
C PHE A 1051 -23.35 1.69 10.64
N LEU A 1052 -24.53 1.92 10.05
CA LEU A 1052 -25.69 2.41 10.77
C LEU A 1052 -26.20 1.42 11.82
N SER A 1053 -26.20 0.12 11.51
CA SER A 1053 -26.62 -0.95 12.43
C SER A 1053 -25.73 -0.98 13.66
N THR A 1054 -24.40 -0.99 13.47
CA THR A 1054 -23.45 -0.98 14.58
C THR A 1054 -23.52 0.31 15.41
N TYR A 1055 -23.69 1.48 14.77
CA TYR A 1055 -23.86 2.75 15.47
C TYR A 1055 -25.15 2.80 16.30
N LYS A 1056 -26.27 2.27 15.80
CA LYS A 1056 -27.54 2.25 16.53
C LYS A 1056 -27.48 1.33 17.74
N ILE A 1057 -26.92 0.13 17.61
CA ILE A 1057 -26.69 -0.76 18.75
C ILE A 1057 -25.79 -0.05 19.78
N MET A 1058 -24.69 0.55 19.32
CA MET A 1058 -23.78 1.32 20.17
C MET A 1058 -24.51 2.44 20.94
N SER A 1059 -25.38 3.20 20.27
CA SER A 1059 -26.14 4.30 20.87
C SER A 1059 -27.12 3.84 21.95
N GLU A 1060 -27.63 2.60 21.86
CA GLU A 1060 -28.50 2.02 22.90
C GLU A 1060 -27.69 1.54 24.10
N VAL A 1061 -26.65 0.73 23.87
CA VAL A 1061 -25.85 0.15 24.98
C VAL A 1061 -25.04 1.19 25.75
N GLU A 1062 -24.76 2.35 25.15
CA GLU A 1062 -24.13 3.50 25.81
C GLU A 1062 -25.02 4.20 26.83
N LYS A 1063 -26.35 3.98 26.79
CA LYS A 1063 -27.29 4.60 27.75
C LYS A 1063 -27.08 4.06 29.17
N SER A 1064 -26.61 2.82 29.30
CA SER A 1064 -26.27 2.20 30.58
C SER A 1064 -24.78 2.32 30.88
N LYS A 1065 -24.42 2.59 32.14
CA LYS A 1065 -23.03 2.50 32.62
C LYS A 1065 -22.63 1.10 33.08
N LYS A 1066 -23.59 0.17 33.19
CA LYS A 1066 -23.30 -1.22 33.55
C LYS A 1066 -22.45 -1.91 32.47
N PRO A 1067 -21.72 -2.99 32.81
CA PRO A 1067 -20.92 -3.73 31.85
C PRO A 1067 -21.78 -4.24 30.67
N THR A 1068 -21.33 -3.98 29.45
CA THR A 1068 -21.89 -4.57 28.23
C THR A 1068 -21.01 -5.70 27.76
N VAL A 1069 -21.58 -6.90 27.59
CA VAL A 1069 -20.86 -8.05 27.02
C VAL A 1069 -20.89 -7.95 25.51
N VAL A 1070 -19.74 -8.08 24.87
CA VAL A 1070 -19.65 -8.15 23.40
C VAL A 1070 -18.85 -9.38 23.02
N HIS A 1071 -19.40 -10.19 22.11
CA HIS A 1071 -18.69 -11.37 21.63
C HIS A 1071 -18.92 -11.61 20.14
N CYS A 1072 -17.91 -12.19 19.51
CA CYS A 1072 -17.99 -12.86 18.21
C CYS A 1072 -17.59 -14.32 18.44
N SER A 1073 -16.90 -14.97 17.51
CA SER A 1073 -16.37 -16.31 17.76
C SER A 1073 -15.23 -16.31 18.80
N SER A 1074 -14.11 -15.64 18.52
CA SER A 1074 -12.93 -15.61 19.40
C SER A 1074 -12.85 -14.37 20.31
N GLY A 1075 -13.76 -13.40 20.16
CA GLY A 1075 -13.76 -12.20 21.00
C GLY A 1075 -12.61 -11.23 20.73
N ILE A 1076 -12.10 -11.15 19.49
CA ILE A 1076 -10.91 -10.34 19.15
C ILE A 1076 -11.04 -9.46 17.89
N GLY A 1077 -11.72 -9.91 16.84
CA GLY A 1077 -11.86 -9.16 15.59
C GLY A 1077 -13.03 -8.19 15.64
N ARG A 1078 -14.21 -8.70 15.26
CA ARG A 1078 -15.50 -7.98 15.26
C ARG A 1078 -15.82 -7.36 16.62
N THR A 1079 -15.61 -8.12 17.71
CA THR A 1079 -15.79 -7.65 19.10
C THR A 1079 -14.98 -6.41 19.42
N MET A 1080 -13.68 -6.40 19.09
CA MET A 1080 -12.80 -5.29 19.44
C MET A 1080 -12.93 -4.13 18.46
N ALA A 1081 -13.36 -4.37 17.22
CA ALA A 1081 -13.77 -3.31 16.31
C ALA A 1081 -15.03 -2.58 16.84
N PHE A 1082 -16.02 -3.33 17.33
CA PHE A 1082 -17.21 -2.73 17.96
C PHE A 1082 -16.83 -1.95 19.22
N ILE A 1083 -16.20 -2.58 20.22
CA ILE A 1083 -15.79 -1.91 21.47
C ILE A 1083 -14.84 -0.73 21.19
N GLY A 1084 -13.88 -0.92 20.29
CA GLY A 1084 -12.91 0.10 19.91
C GLY A 1084 -13.56 1.37 19.37
N THR A 1085 -14.69 1.25 18.66
CA THR A 1085 -15.42 2.42 18.13
C THR A 1085 -15.75 3.41 19.23
N HIS A 1086 -16.20 2.92 20.38
CA HIS A 1086 -16.50 3.76 21.54
C HIS A 1086 -15.22 4.17 22.29
N VAL A 1087 -14.35 3.21 22.62
CA VAL A 1087 -13.15 3.49 23.43
C VAL A 1087 -12.27 4.56 22.78
N ILE A 1088 -12.03 4.44 21.48
CA ILE A 1088 -11.20 5.39 20.73
C ILE A 1088 -11.94 6.73 20.58
N ALA A 1089 -13.23 6.74 20.28
CA ALA A 1089 -14.00 7.99 20.20
C ALA A 1089 -13.95 8.78 21.53
N GLU A 1090 -14.06 8.11 22.67
CA GLU A 1090 -13.94 8.77 23.98
C GLU A 1090 -12.51 9.27 24.26
N ASN A 1091 -11.49 8.55 23.79
CA ASN A 1091 -10.10 9.01 23.90
C ASN A 1091 -9.85 10.24 23.02
N VAL A 1092 -10.35 10.28 21.79
CA VAL A 1092 -10.29 11.44 20.88
C VAL A 1092 -11.05 12.65 21.44
N LYS A 1093 -12.20 12.42 22.08
CA LYS A 1093 -12.95 13.48 22.78
C LYS A 1093 -12.14 14.11 23.92
N ARG A 1094 -11.32 13.31 24.61
CA ARG A 1094 -10.47 13.76 25.72
C ARG A 1094 -9.17 14.42 25.23
N ASP A 1095 -8.56 13.84 24.22
CA ASP A 1095 -7.29 14.30 23.63
C ASP A 1095 -7.35 14.14 22.10
N HIS A 1096 -7.31 15.27 21.39
CA HIS A 1096 -7.47 15.31 19.93
C HIS A 1096 -6.17 15.03 19.16
N GLU A 1097 -5.04 14.79 19.85
CA GLU A 1097 -3.75 14.49 19.23
C GLU A 1097 -3.41 12.99 19.29
N VAL A 1098 -4.29 12.16 19.85
CA VAL A 1098 -4.11 10.69 19.84
C VAL A 1098 -4.05 10.14 18.42
N THR A 1099 -3.18 9.16 18.17
CA THR A 1099 -3.08 8.52 16.85
C THR A 1099 -3.85 7.20 16.80
N MET A 1100 -4.30 6.80 15.60
CA MET A 1100 -4.96 5.50 15.43
C MET A 1100 -4.04 4.33 15.77
N GLY A 1101 -2.74 4.42 15.46
CA GLY A 1101 -1.76 3.37 15.78
C GLY A 1101 -1.61 3.11 17.28
N ASP A 1102 -1.53 4.18 18.09
CA ASP A 1102 -1.44 4.07 19.55
C ASP A 1102 -2.70 3.46 20.15
N GLU A 1103 -3.86 3.90 19.67
CA GLU A 1103 -5.15 3.43 20.14
C GLU A 1103 -5.39 1.95 19.80
N LEU A 1104 -5.00 1.52 18.61
CA LEU A 1104 -5.01 0.10 18.22
C LEU A 1104 -4.07 -0.74 19.12
N THR A 1105 -2.89 -0.24 19.44
CA THR A 1105 -1.94 -0.88 20.38
C THR A 1105 -2.54 -0.98 21.79
N LYS A 1106 -3.17 0.08 22.30
CA LYS A 1106 -3.87 0.07 23.59
C LYS A 1106 -4.99 -0.97 23.62
N LEU A 1107 -5.78 -1.10 22.56
CA LEU A 1107 -6.82 -2.14 22.46
C LEU A 1107 -6.20 -3.54 22.52
N ARG A 1108 -5.11 -3.78 21.78
CA ARG A 1108 -4.42 -5.08 21.78
C ARG A 1108 -3.73 -5.42 23.11
N ASN A 1109 -3.30 -4.42 23.88
CA ASN A 1109 -2.82 -4.62 25.24
C ASN A 1109 -3.96 -5.02 26.19
N ARG A 1110 -5.17 -4.50 26.01
CA ARG A 1110 -6.33 -4.87 26.83
C ARG A 1110 -6.91 -6.24 26.49
N ARG A 1111 -6.95 -6.59 25.21
CA ARG A 1111 -7.39 -7.90 24.71
C ARG A 1111 -6.38 -8.37 23.67
N TRP A 1112 -5.57 -9.37 24.03
CA TRP A 1112 -4.55 -9.86 23.10
C TRP A 1112 -5.18 -10.31 21.77
N HIS A 1113 -4.42 -10.12 20.69
CA HIS A 1113 -4.86 -10.37 19.31
C HIS A 1113 -6.02 -9.50 18.80
N SER A 1114 -6.38 -8.40 19.49
CA SER A 1114 -7.38 -7.45 19.01
C SER A 1114 -7.12 -7.01 17.58
N ILE A 1115 -8.20 -6.95 16.78
CA ILE A 1115 -8.20 -6.61 15.34
C ILE A 1115 -7.42 -7.64 14.51
N GLN A 1116 -8.10 -8.38 13.63
CA GLN A 1116 -7.50 -9.53 12.95
C GLN A 1116 -6.98 -9.19 11.55
N THR A 1117 -7.58 -8.20 10.87
CA THR A 1117 -7.27 -7.89 9.47
C THR A 1117 -7.07 -6.39 9.25
N ILE A 1118 -6.32 -6.05 8.19
CA ILE A 1118 -6.14 -4.67 7.70
C ILE A 1118 -7.51 -4.00 7.52
N ARG A 1119 -8.45 -4.72 6.89
CA ARG A 1119 -9.81 -4.23 6.62
C ARG A 1119 -10.58 -3.90 7.92
N GLN A 1120 -10.47 -4.74 8.95
CA GLN A 1120 -11.08 -4.45 10.26
C GLN A 1120 -10.47 -3.22 10.94
N SER A 1121 -9.15 -3.00 10.80
CA SER A 1121 -8.51 -1.80 11.36
C SER A 1121 -8.99 -0.52 10.65
N TYR A 1122 -9.20 -0.57 9.34
CA TYR A 1122 -9.73 0.56 8.58
C TYR A 1122 -11.22 0.79 8.87
N TRP A 1123 -11.99 -0.29 9.00
CA TRP A 1123 -13.39 -0.20 9.43
C TRP A 1123 -13.51 0.47 10.80
N LEU A 1124 -12.65 0.13 11.77
CA LEU A 1124 -12.63 0.76 13.08
C LEU A 1124 -12.28 2.25 13.01
N GLN A 1125 -11.30 2.65 12.19
CA GLN A 1125 -11.01 4.06 11.96
C GLN A 1125 -12.24 4.80 11.42
N MET A 1126 -12.93 4.21 10.44
CA MET A 1126 -14.14 4.77 9.85
C MET A 1126 -15.30 4.85 10.83
N SER A 1127 -15.52 3.82 11.66
CA SER A 1127 -16.60 3.79 12.64
C SER A 1127 -16.39 4.85 13.74
N VAL A 1128 -15.15 5.08 14.18
CA VAL A 1128 -14.80 6.15 15.13
C VAL A 1128 -15.11 7.52 14.52
N CYS A 1129 -14.66 7.77 13.30
CA CYS A 1129 -14.95 9.01 12.59
C CYS A 1129 -16.46 9.21 12.48
N TYR A 1130 -17.19 8.20 12.03
CA TYR A 1130 -18.64 8.25 11.82
C TYR A 1130 -19.38 8.57 13.13
N LYS A 1131 -19.02 7.89 14.22
CA LYS A 1131 -19.59 8.13 15.55
C LYS A 1131 -19.33 9.57 16.00
N LEU A 1132 -18.08 10.05 15.94
CA LEU A 1132 -17.74 11.43 16.34
C LEU A 1132 -18.55 12.47 15.55
N ASN A 1133 -18.71 12.28 14.24
CA ASN A 1133 -19.49 13.17 13.40
C ASN A 1133 -20.99 13.16 13.74
N LYS A 1134 -21.55 11.98 14.05
CA LYS A 1134 -22.96 11.83 14.42
C LYS A 1134 -23.26 12.36 15.83
N ASP A 1135 -22.51 11.90 16.84
CA ASP A 1135 -22.67 12.29 18.25
C ASP A 1135 -22.60 13.82 18.39
N HIS A 1136 -21.63 14.45 17.72
CA HIS A 1136 -21.35 15.89 17.86
C HIS A 1136 -21.90 16.75 16.72
N LYS A 1137 -22.68 16.18 15.80
CA LYS A 1137 -23.30 16.88 14.67
C LYS A 1137 -22.31 17.76 13.90
N LEU A 1138 -21.12 17.22 13.57
CA LEU A 1138 -20.01 17.99 13.01
C LEU A 1138 -20.26 18.50 11.58
N LYS A 1139 -21.27 17.94 10.88
CA LYS A 1139 -21.71 18.29 9.52
C LYS A 1139 -20.66 18.09 8.43
N MET A 1140 -19.77 17.10 8.57
CA MET A 1140 -18.67 16.83 7.63
C MET A 1140 -19.11 15.97 6.43
N LYS A 1141 -20.25 16.27 5.81
CA LYS A 1141 -20.89 15.35 4.82
C LYS A 1141 -19.97 14.98 3.65
N GLU A 1142 -19.29 15.97 3.07
CA GLU A 1142 -18.39 15.79 1.92
C GLU A 1142 -17.16 14.98 2.30
N GLU A 1143 -16.52 15.31 3.43
CA GLU A 1143 -15.36 14.56 3.90
C GLU A 1143 -15.68 13.09 4.18
N PHE A 1144 -16.87 12.80 4.73
CA PHE A 1144 -17.30 11.43 4.94
C PHE A 1144 -17.61 10.69 3.63
N ALA A 1145 -18.17 11.37 2.63
CA ALA A 1145 -18.42 10.74 1.32
C ALA A 1145 -17.11 10.26 0.67
N GLU A 1146 -16.07 11.09 0.71
CA GLU A 1146 -14.73 10.73 0.22
C GLU A 1146 -14.11 9.58 1.03
N MET A 1147 -14.17 9.66 2.36
CA MET A 1147 -13.61 8.63 3.24
C MET A 1147 -14.33 7.29 3.09
N PHE A 1148 -15.67 7.28 2.98
CA PHE A 1148 -16.43 6.07 2.72
C PHE A 1148 -16.11 5.48 1.36
N LYS A 1149 -15.98 6.29 0.31
CA LYS A 1149 -15.57 5.83 -1.01
C LYS A 1149 -14.22 5.11 -0.95
N MET A 1150 -13.20 5.74 -0.35
CA MET A 1150 -11.87 5.14 -0.18
C MET A 1150 -11.92 3.87 0.67
N PHE A 1151 -12.71 3.87 1.76
CA PHE A 1151 -12.91 2.68 2.58
C PHE A 1151 -13.53 1.53 1.81
N TYR A 1152 -14.60 1.77 1.04
CA TYR A 1152 -15.26 0.72 0.26
C TYR A 1152 -14.35 0.17 -0.85
N GLU A 1153 -13.55 1.04 -1.47
CA GLU A 1153 -12.51 0.62 -2.42
C GLU A 1153 -11.51 -0.34 -1.75
N VAL A 1154 -10.98 -0.03 -0.56
CA VAL A 1154 -10.00 -0.90 0.13
C VAL A 1154 -10.64 -2.15 0.75
N ALA A 1155 -11.87 -2.06 1.26
CA ALA A 1155 -12.50 -3.10 2.05
C ALA A 1155 -13.24 -4.16 1.20
N PHE A 1156 -13.76 -3.80 0.03
CA PHE A 1156 -14.62 -4.69 -0.77
C PHE A 1156 -14.22 -4.83 -2.24
N LYS A 1157 -13.54 -3.83 -2.84
CA LYS A 1157 -13.02 -3.98 -4.20
C LYS A 1157 -11.63 -4.60 -4.11
N GLU A 1158 -11.53 -5.91 -4.28
CA GLU A 1158 -10.23 -6.54 -4.56
C GLU A 1158 -9.75 -6.17 -5.97
N MET A 1159 -9.31 -4.92 -6.15
CA MET A 1159 -8.30 -4.65 -7.16
C MET A 1159 -6.97 -5.05 -6.56
N VAL A 1160 -6.64 -6.33 -6.75
CA VAL A 1160 -5.24 -6.74 -6.70
C VAL A 1160 -4.58 -5.99 -7.86
N THR A 1161 -3.99 -4.82 -7.59
CA THR A 1161 -3.16 -4.18 -8.61
C THR A 1161 -2.07 -5.21 -8.99
N PRO A 1162 -1.64 -5.25 -10.26
CA PRO A 1162 -0.59 -6.18 -10.68
C PRO A 1162 0.65 -6.12 -9.78
N GLU A 1163 0.96 -4.93 -9.21
CA GLU A 1163 2.03 -4.79 -8.22
C GLU A 1163 1.73 -5.52 -6.90
N LEU A 1164 0.53 -5.38 -6.33
CA LEU A 1164 0.15 -6.05 -5.09
C LEU A 1164 0.01 -7.58 -5.26
N ALA A 1165 -0.41 -8.03 -6.46
CA ALA A 1165 -0.45 -9.45 -6.84
C ALA A 1165 0.96 -10.04 -6.87
N ALA A 1166 1.87 -9.33 -7.56
CA ALA A 1166 3.26 -9.72 -7.70
C ALA A 1166 3.99 -9.71 -6.34
N GLU A 1167 3.67 -8.74 -5.47
CA GLU A 1167 4.27 -8.63 -4.14
C GLU A 1167 3.74 -9.71 -3.18
N ARG A 1168 2.43 -10.02 -3.21
CA ARG A 1168 1.86 -11.15 -2.46
C ARG A 1168 2.36 -12.50 -2.94
N LYS A 1169 2.55 -12.67 -4.25
CA LYS A 1169 3.16 -13.85 -4.85
C LYS A 1169 4.60 -14.00 -4.40
N LYS A 1170 5.39 -12.93 -4.48
CA LYS A 1170 6.77 -12.89 -4.01
C LYS A 1170 6.90 -13.16 -2.51
N MET A 1171 6.03 -12.60 -1.66
CA MET A 1171 6.03 -12.90 -0.21
C MET A 1171 5.64 -14.35 0.09
N ARG A 1172 4.72 -14.96 -0.67
CA ARG A 1172 4.39 -16.39 -0.53
C ARG A 1172 5.58 -17.27 -0.92
N GLU A 1173 6.26 -16.92 -2.01
CA GLU A 1173 7.45 -17.62 -2.48
C GLU A 1173 8.61 -17.48 -1.49
N GLU A 1174 8.91 -16.27 -1.00
CA GLU A 1174 9.96 -16.03 -0.02
C GLU A 1174 9.67 -16.67 1.35
N LYS A 1175 8.40 -16.72 1.77
CA LYS A 1175 7.97 -17.44 2.97
C LYS A 1175 8.14 -18.96 2.79
N ALA A 1176 7.73 -19.49 1.64
CA ALA A 1176 7.91 -20.91 1.34
C ALA A 1176 9.40 -21.31 1.29
N ILE A 1177 10.26 -20.44 0.75
CA ILE A 1177 11.72 -20.62 0.74
C ILE A 1177 12.30 -20.58 2.16
N ALA A 1178 11.88 -19.61 2.99
CA ALA A 1178 12.33 -19.53 4.38
C ALA A 1178 11.90 -20.74 5.21
N GLU A 1179 10.65 -21.19 5.04
CA GLU A 1179 10.12 -22.41 5.68
C GLU A 1179 10.85 -23.67 5.21
N ALA A 1180 11.17 -23.78 3.91
CA ALA A 1180 11.95 -24.87 3.35
C ALA A 1180 13.41 -24.91 3.84
N GLU A 1181 13.98 -23.75 4.21
CA GLU A 1181 15.34 -23.64 4.73
C GLU A 1181 15.41 -23.65 6.26
N GLY A 1182 14.29 -23.89 6.96
CA GLY A 1182 14.24 -23.89 8.43
C GLY A 1182 14.51 -22.52 9.07
N ARG A 1183 14.44 -21.43 8.30
CA ARG A 1183 14.63 -20.05 8.77
C ARG A 1183 13.28 -19.43 9.10
N LYS A 1184 13.19 -18.72 10.23
CA LYS A 1184 11.99 -17.92 10.53
C LYS A 1184 11.83 -16.82 9.49
N PHE A 1185 10.68 -16.82 8.80
CA PHE A 1185 10.30 -15.73 7.92
C PHE A 1185 9.92 -14.50 8.76
N ASP A 1186 10.83 -13.53 8.84
CA ASP A 1186 10.59 -12.27 9.54
C ASP A 1186 9.55 -11.43 8.77
N THR A 1187 8.38 -11.23 9.37
CA THR A 1187 7.28 -10.44 8.80
C THR A 1187 7.48 -8.94 8.90
N THR A 1188 8.61 -8.47 9.46
CA THR A 1188 8.92 -7.04 9.54
C THR A 1188 9.70 -6.58 8.30
N GLN A 1189 9.00 -6.01 7.32
CA GLN A 1189 9.66 -5.14 6.32
C GLN A 1189 10.06 -3.82 7.01
N LYS A 1190 11.28 -3.33 6.73
CA LYS A 1190 11.70 -1.98 7.11
C LYS A 1190 10.75 -0.93 6.49
N PRO A 1191 10.47 0.19 7.18
CA PRO A 1191 9.60 1.24 6.67
C PRO A 1191 10.10 1.82 5.34
N ASP A 1192 9.15 2.10 4.44
CA ASP A 1192 9.35 2.83 3.19
C ASP A 1192 9.71 4.30 3.51
N SER A 1193 10.78 4.82 2.91
CA SER A 1193 11.28 6.18 3.11
C SER A 1193 10.32 7.27 2.63
N ASP A 1194 9.31 6.90 1.83
CA ASP A 1194 8.32 7.83 1.27
C ASP A 1194 7.13 8.11 2.22
N ILE A 1195 7.01 7.41 3.35
CA ILE A 1195 5.99 7.69 4.38
C ILE A 1195 6.60 8.65 5.41
N GLY A 1196 6.73 9.90 5.00
CA GLY A 1196 7.19 10.98 5.86
C GLY A 1196 6.41 11.06 7.17
N LYS A 1197 7.13 10.95 8.29
CA LYS A 1197 6.76 11.37 9.65
C LYS A 1197 5.41 10.83 10.17
N VAL A 1198 5.36 9.54 10.48
CA VAL A 1198 4.64 9.11 11.70
C VAL A 1198 5.71 8.84 12.76
N ILE A 1199 5.74 9.70 13.77
CA ILE A 1199 6.73 9.70 14.84
C ILE A 1199 6.59 8.39 15.63
N LEU A 1200 7.62 7.55 15.55
CA LEU A 1200 7.84 6.40 16.43
C LEU A 1200 8.43 6.93 17.75
N TYR A 1201 7.78 6.64 18.88
CA TYR A 1201 8.36 6.74 20.23
C TYR A 1201 8.44 5.36 20.85
#